data_AF-A0A6C1MUH2-F1
#
_entry.id   AF-A0A6C1MUH2-F1
#
_cell.length_a   1.000
_cell.length_b   1.000
_cell.length_c   1.000
_cell.angle_alpha   90.00
_cell.angle_beta   90.00
_cell.angle_gamma   90.00
#
_symmetry.space_group_name_H-M   'P 1'
#
loop_
_entity.id
_entity.type
_entity.pdbx_description
1 polymer ?
#
loop_
_entity_poly.entity_id
_entity_poly.type
_entity_poly.pdbx_seq_one_letter_code
_entity_poly.pdbx_strand_id
1 'polypeptide(L)'
;MKLQRLVITHLPGLRQGVTLEHLDPGLNLVTGPNASGKSSLVRALAYLLDEDHREGQTTPQGAITLEAEFTAGKDLLRVTRTGTQRVWLRNGQPDQAPPLPAAEFLPCYWIAMNDLMGAGGSDQAVLAQLRREMAGGFDLPALAQDPRFTIGSRHGQNQEKLLRDKDQALRSIQSQYQSLERERDQLPLLEAEIATAQQARVQADSVTRALGWLEARQRRQAVASRLETFAPGIANLQGDEPERLQHLESQQARCEKELQRAEHARDQAQAQIEQTGLGAEPPPGADMLAMRDDLEQAWQRAAALEEKAQVLDAVLAEQQQAARALGNVPAHQEPESREPPTLPPVTPGQVDQASRLAERLLEKQRQVESLTQEPTGQGPAQADMDAQRVMAEELRRWLRQLDPRRSQQLLLGAGLALGFSVLAALLALISNAVFALVPALSASAGAGWALWQLRGLQRVRSQARQRVGELSLAPPESWTEAGVSERLRTTEETLAQQTQEKEQAALAESHNRQRAAQRQTLEQELAILMQEQQQLAESMGFDPMATAQGVLRFAQLTERLTRASSQGAEIQRTMERWQQQQSQCLQRVQALLLDQGLPAAEDLNTLRHQFQQLQQRLTRLQEARAEQAKATSDCNRWTQDLAETQQALTGIYQRVGLSGGQRSELLALCEQLPAYQQAKTQLQETTAVETERQLGLDQLPELVALVEAGDNVTLQQQQAQFHEQARDLDRLQQERARLLARLDQAGQNQALAQARLARKQAHDELKQSWDQAMLAQAGQFLLTQVAQDHRTEHQPQVLARARERFADFTHHRYDLQLDEQGELRLWDTVQELAQTPSKLSTGTHMQLFLAMRLAWTSVHEKAGEALPLFLDEVLTTSDPGRFGKIVQNLQTLAEKEDRQVFYLSSEPGDLTRWQQLLGGNLHHVDLYQTRFGQSGMTAEDYILPPEPTLPAPASLSAEEYALRLGVPPLDPFQGAGDVALFYLLRDDLATLYRLLGQWHTRQLGQLEALLDSPSGQQALGEPGQQSLLRGRCRATRVWVELWCQGRGRPVDRNALEQSGAVSDTFINEVADRVKELNGDGAALIKALKEGGVPRFKRAKADELEEWLLTEGYLSQTAPLRESERARQTLLQLGTSARAEDIQQLLTWLESGTGPHKW
;
A
#
# COMPACT_ATOMS: atom_id res chain seq x y z
N MET A 1 57.48 14.27 9.37
CA MET A 1 57.79 15.04 10.58
C MET A 1 57.76 14.14 11.82
N LYS A 2 58.90 13.95 12.49
CA LYS A 2 59.02 13.11 13.70
C LYS A 2 59.41 13.95 14.91
N LEU A 3 58.72 13.81 16.03
CA LEU A 3 58.99 14.52 17.29
C LEU A 3 60.26 13.95 17.94
N GLN A 4 61.25 14.81 18.16
CA GLN A 4 62.49 14.46 18.89
C GLN A 4 62.46 14.93 20.34
N ARG A 5 61.87 16.10 20.58
CA ARG A 5 61.87 16.74 21.89
C ARG A 5 60.59 17.54 22.13
N LEU A 6 60.04 17.45 23.34
CA LEU A 6 58.92 18.26 23.81
C LEU A 6 59.23 18.82 25.19
N VAL A 7 59.22 20.14 25.33
CA VAL A 7 59.47 20.88 26.58
C VAL A 7 58.21 21.64 26.97
N ILE A 8 57.68 21.30 28.15
CA ILE A 8 56.54 21.97 28.77
C ILE A 8 57.07 22.73 29.98
N THR A 9 57.21 24.06 29.88
CA THR A 9 57.63 24.88 31.03
C THR A 9 56.43 25.32 31.86
N HIS A 10 55.37 25.80 31.20
CA HIS A 10 54.12 26.21 31.85
C HIS A 10 52.91 25.79 31.02
N LEU A 11 52.02 25.00 31.62
CA LEU A 11 50.74 24.58 31.05
C LEU A 11 49.67 24.46 32.16
N PRO A 12 48.49 25.08 32.01
CA PRO A 12 47.42 24.95 33.01
C PRO A 12 47.07 23.48 33.31
N GLY A 13 47.10 23.11 34.60
CA GLY A 13 46.90 21.73 35.06
C GLY A 13 48.20 20.92 35.27
N LEU A 14 49.37 21.45 34.90
CA LEU A 14 50.68 20.88 35.25
C LEU A 14 51.42 21.82 36.21
N ARG A 15 51.68 21.38 37.46
CA ARG A 15 52.39 22.18 38.48
C ARG A 15 53.92 22.24 38.30
N GLN A 16 54.49 21.26 37.62
CA GLN A 16 55.92 21.15 37.33
C GLN A 16 56.08 20.89 35.84
N GLY A 17 57.09 21.52 35.22
CA GLY A 17 57.42 21.33 33.82
C GLY A 17 57.87 19.91 33.51
N VAL A 18 57.78 19.52 32.25
CA VAL A 18 58.12 18.18 31.75
C VAL A 18 58.94 18.32 30.48
N THR A 19 60.04 17.60 30.40
CA THR A 19 60.87 17.51 29.19
C THR A 19 60.92 16.05 28.74
N LEU A 20 60.50 15.80 27.50
CA LEU A 20 60.66 14.52 26.83
C LEU A 20 61.78 14.64 25.79
N GLU A 21 62.78 13.77 25.91
CA GLU A 21 63.96 13.70 25.05
C GLU A 21 64.21 12.23 24.66
N HIS A 22 65.02 12.00 23.62
CA HIS A 22 65.40 10.66 23.13
C HIS A 22 64.25 9.78 22.59
N LEU A 23 63.26 10.40 21.93
CA LEU A 23 62.11 9.67 21.37
C LEU A 23 62.50 8.86 20.13
N ASP A 24 61.97 7.64 20.01
CA ASP A 24 62.22 6.74 18.87
C ASP A 24 61.43 7.21 17.63
N PRO A 25 62.00 7.13 16.41
CA PRO A 25 61.31 7.54 15.18
C PRO A 25 60.16 6.62 14.74
N GLY A 26 60.01 5.44 15.36
CA GLY A 26 58.91 4.50 15.15
C GLY A 26 57.94 4.50 16.33
N LEU A 27 57.95 3.43 17.11
CA LEU A 27 56.94 3.16 18.14
C LEU A 27 57.44 3.52 19.55
N ASN A 28 56.66 4.34 20.26
CA ASN A 28 56.96 4.83 21.61
C ASN A 28 55.81 4.46 22.57
N LEU A 29 56.10 3.71 23.62
CA LEU A 29 55.17 3.43 24.71
C LEU A 29 55.41 4.40 25.87
N VAL A 30 54.42 5.22 26.22
CA VAL A 30 54.48 6.17 27.34
C VAL A 30 53.57 5.69 28.47
N THR A 31 54.15 5.22 29.57
CA THR A 31 53.36 4.75 30.71
C THR A 31 53.36 5.74 31.87
N GLY A 32 52.28 5.74 32.65
CA GLY A 32 52.28 6.39 33.97
C GLY A 32 50.88 6.41 34.60
N PRO A 33 50.77 6.41 35.94
CA PRO A 33 49.48 6.38 36.63
C PRO A 33 48.59 7.57 36.25
N ASN A 34 47.29 7.48 36.53
CA ASN A 34 46.37 8.60 36.31
C ASN A 34 46.88 9.89 37.01
N ALA A 35 46.70 11.03 36.37
CA ALA A 35 47.28 12.33 36.75
C ALA A 35 48.81 12.49 36.63
N SER A 36 49.54 11.53 36.05
CA SER A 36 50.98 11.67 35.69
C SER A 36 51.25 12.68 34.57
N GLY A 37 50.23 13.14 33.84
CA GLY A 37 50.35 14.19 32.82
C GLY A 37 50.32 13.72 31.37
N LYS A 38 49.96 12.46 31.08
CA LYS A 38 49.83 11.89 29.73
C LYS A 38 48.98 12.75 28.79
N SER A 39 47.72 13.03 29.17
CA SER A 39 46.82 13.90 28.39
C SER A 39 47.28 15.37 28.36
N SER A 40 48.19 15.78 29.26
CA SER A 40 48.82 17.11 29.17
C SER A 40 49.92 17.18 28.11
N LEU A 41 50.58 16.07 27.76
CA LEU A 41 51.53 16.00 26.64
C LEU A 41 50.80 16.22 25.32
N VAL A 42 49.70 15.50 25.12
CA VAL A 42 48.85 15.62 23.92
C VAL A 42 48.31 17.05 23.79
N ARG A 43 47.80 17.64 24.87
CA ARG A 43 47.34 19.04 24.87
C ARG A 43 48.46 20.04 24.58
N ALA A 44 49.67 19.83 25.09
CA ALA A 44 50.81 20.69 24.80
C ALA A 44 51.16 20.67 23.31
N LEU A 45 51.17 19.48 22.69
CA LEU A 45 51.43 19.34 21.26
C LEU A 45 50.30 19.95 20.42
N ALA A 46 49.04 19.74 20.79
CA ALA A 46 47.89 20.35 20.13
C ALA A 46 47.98 21.89 20.15
N TYR A 47 48.31 22.48 21.30
CA TYR A 47 48.54 23.92 21.41
C TYR A 47 49.73 24.44 20.61
N LEU A 48 50.72 23.61 20.27
CA LEU A 48 51.85 24.01 19.43
C LEU A 48 51.51 23.95 17.93
N LEU A 49 50.59 23.07 17.51
CA LEU A 49 50.31 22.81 16.10
C LEU A 49 49.01 23.44 15.58
N ASP A 50 47.96 23.57 16.39
CA ASP A 50 46.66 24.08 15.93
C ASP A 50 46.63 25.60 15.77
N GLU A 51 46.60 26.11 14.53
CA GLU A 51 46.59 27.55 14.20
C GLU A 51 45.26 28.24 14.57
N ASP A 52 44.16 27.49 14.60
CA ASP A 52 42.79 28.01 14.44
C ASP A 52 41.92 27.69 15.67
N HIS A 53 42.50 27.72 16.87
CA HIS A 53 41.75 27.82 18.13
C HIS A 53 40.94 29.14 18.18
N ARG A 54 39.91 29.22 17.33
CA ARG A 54 39.00 30.34 17.14
C ARG A 54 37.87 30.29 18.16
N GLU A 55 37.67 31.45 18.78
CA GLU A 55 36.40 32.02 19.26
C GLU A 55 35.27 31.02 19.51
N GLY A 56 35.18 30.50 20.73
CA GLY A 56 34.03 29.72 21.20
C GLY A 56 34.36 28.73 22.31
N GLN A 57 35.57 28.19 22.29
CA GLN A 57 36.14 27.45 23.43
C GLN A 57 37.16 28.36 24.13
N THR A 58 37.02 28.50 25.45
CA THR A 58 37.81 29.41 26.29
C THR A 58 39.30 29.26 26.00
N THR A 59 39.91 30.27 25.37
CA THR A 59 41.37 30.42 25.33
C THR A 59 41.86 30.26 26.77
N PRO A 60 42.84 29.39 27.07
CA PRO A 60 43.23 29.15 28.44
C PRO A 60 43.69 30.48 29.07
N GLN A 61 42.97 30.97 30.07
CA GLN A 61 43.39 32.13 30.85
C GLN A 61 44.60 31.70 31.71
N GLY A 62 45.82 31.87 31.18
CA GLY A 62 47.05 31.50 31.89
C GLY A 62 48.32 31.65 31.06
N ALA A 63 49.49 31.68 31.73
CA ALA A 63 50.80 31.68 31.08
C ALA A 63 51.09 30.30 30.48
N ILE A 64 51.14 30.22 29.14
CA ILE A 64 51.53 29.01 28.39
C ILE A 64 52.95 29.21 27.86
N THR A 65 53.85 28.26 28.09
CA THR A 65 55.21 28.25 27.52
C THR A 65 55.58 26.82 27.15
N LEU A 66 55.62 26.57 25.85
CA LEU A 66 55.77 25.26 25.24
C LEU A 66 56.80 25.32 24.10
N GLU A 67 57.56 24.25 23.92
CA GLU A 67 58.52 24.11 22.84
C GLU A 67 58.55 22.66 22.34
N ALA A 68 58.59 22.46 21.03
CA ALA A 68 58.82 21.16 20.42
C ALA A 68 59.84 21.22 19.28
N GLU A 69 60.63 20.17 19.14
CA GLU A 69 61.58 19.97 18.05
C GLU A 69 61.18 18.74 17.24
N PHE A 70 61.09 18.91 15.93
CA PHE A 70 60.70 17.90 14.96
C PHE A 70 61.75 17.74 13.87
N THR A 71 61.93 16.52 13.36
CA THR A 71 62.72 16.23 12.17
C THR A 71 61.82 16.06 10.96
N ALA A 72 62.12 16.81 9.91
CA ALA A 72 61.39 16.86 8.65
C ALA A 72 62.35 16.60 7.49
N GLY A 73 62.44 15.34 7.04
CA GLY A 73 63.48 14.91 6.11
C GLY A 73 64.89 15.10 6.68
N LYS A 74 65.63 16.10 6.19
CA LYS A 74 66.96 16.49 6.70
C LYS A 74 66.94 17.75 7.58
N ASP A 75 65.80 18.44 7.65
CA ASP A 75 65.67 19.69 8.39
C ASP A 75 65.22 19.45 9.83
N LEU A 76 65.71 20.31 10.73
CA LEU A 76 65.23 20.42 12.10
C LEU A 76 64.25 21.59 12.21
N LEU A 77 63.00 21.29 12.54
CA LEU A 77 61.95 22.27 12.81
C LEU A 77 61.80 22.44 14.32
N ARG A 78 61.76 23.68 14.79
CA ARG A 78 61.48 24.01 16.18
C ARG A 78 60.31 24.98 16.24
N VAL A 79 59.32 24.65 17.06
CA VAL A 79 58.17 25.51 17.33
C VAL A 79 58.16 25.90 18.80
N THR A 80 58.01 27.20 19.07
CA THR A 80 57.88 27.73 20.42
C THR A 80 56.58 28.52 20.52
N ARG A 81 55.81 28.28 21.58
CA ARG A 81 54.59 29.04 21.91
C ARG A 81 54.73 29.67 23.28
N THR A 82 54.62 31.00 23.31
CA THR A 82 54.57 31.81 24.54
C THR A 82 53.28 32.62 24.54
N GLY A 83 52.33 32.24 25.40
CA GLY A 83 50.97 32.80 25.40
C GLY A 83 50.25 32.50 24.08
N THR A 84 49.90 33.56 23.35
CA THR A 84 49.25 33.49 22.02
C THR A 84 50.26 33.50 20.88
N GLN A 85 51.50 33.95 21.11
CA GLN A 85 52.51 34.04 20.06
C GLN A 85 53.14 32.67 19.79
N ARG A 86 53.17 32.27 18.52
CA ARG A 86 53.84 31.07 18.02
C ARG A 86 54.95 31.47 17.06
N VAL A 87 56.12 30.87 17.19
CA VAL A 87 57.27 31.10 16.33
C VAL A 87 57.77 29.75 15.83
N TRP A 88 57.90 29.63 14.51
CA TRP A 88 58.52 28.49 13.85
C TRP A 88 59.94 28.84 13.42
N LEU A 89 60.86 27.91 13.65
CA LEU A 89 62.26 28.00 13.27
C LEU A 89 62.60 26.76 12.41
N ARG A 90 63.18 26.96 11.24
CA ARG A 90 63.77 25.88 10.42
C ARG A 90 65.29 26.01 10.47
N ASN A 91 65.97 24.95 10.91
CA ASN A 91 67.42 24.91 11.08
C ASN A 91 67.96 26.12 11.89
N GLY A 92 67.18 26.59 12.87
CA GLY A 92 67.51 27.73 13.74
C GLY A 92 67.15 29.13 13.22
N GLN A 93 66.56 29.27 12.02
CA GLN A 93 66.10 30.56 11.49
C GLN A 93 64.57 30.67 11.44
N PRO A 94 63.97 31.85 11.71
CA PRO A 94 62.52 32.06 11.59
C PRO A 94 62.00 31.71 10.20
N ASP A 95 60.94 30.90 10.15
CA ASP A 95 60.30 30.44 8.92
C ASP A 95 58.78 30.38 9.11
N GLN A 96 58.04 30.17 8.02
CA GLN A 96 56.60 29.92 8.09
C GLN A 96 56.30 28.54 8.68
N ALA A 97 55.09 28.39 9.24
CA ALA A 97 54.62 27.08 9.69
C ALA A 97 54.68 26.08 8.51
N PRO A 98 55.07 24.82 8.75
CA PRO A 98 54.95 23.80 7.72
C PRO A 98 53.48 23.64 7.30
N PRO A 99 53.19 23.13 6.09
CA PRO A 99 51.81 22.87 5.69
C PRO A 99 51.20 21.81 6.61
N LEU A 100 50.39 22.24 7.56
CA LEU A 100 49.69 21.38 8.52
C LEU A 100 48.29 21.02 7.99
N PRO A 101 47.72 19.88 8.42
CA PRO A 101 46.32 19.56 8.17
C PRO A 101 45.39 20.68 8.70
N ALA A 102 44.21 20.84 8.08
CA ALA A 102 43.22 21.80 8.56
C ALA A 102 42.84 21.52 10.02
N ALA A 103 42.55 22.58 10.78
CA ALA A 103 42.36 22.50 12.23
C ALA A 103 41.30 21.46 12.67
N GLU A 104 40.21 21.34 11.91
CA GLU A 104 39.14 20.36 12.13
C GLU A 104 39.59 18.88 12.03
N PHE A 105 40.73 18.61 11.37
CA PHE A 105 41.29 17.27 11.19
C PHE A 105 42.54 16.99 12.05
N LEU A 106 43.09 17.99 12.75
CA LEU A 106 44.19 17.77 13.70
C LEU A 106 43.84 16.79 14.84
N PRO A 107 42.59 16.71 15.34
CA PRO A 107 42.19 15.66 16.30
C PRO A 107 42.32 14.22 15.78
N CYS A 108 42.44 13.99 14.47
CA CYS A 108 42.70 12.64 13.92
C CYS A 108 44.10 12.10 14.30
N TYR A 109 45.01 12.97 14.75
CA TYR A 109 46.37 12.65 15.17
C TYR A 109 46.51 12.43 16.67
N TRP A 110 45.51 12.83 17.44
CA TRP A 110 45.46 12.76 18.89
C TRP A 110 44.23 11.95 19.30
N ILE A 111 44.36 10.64 19.22
CA ILE A 111 43.25 9.72 19.37
C ILE A 111 43.13 9.35 20.85
N ALA A 112 42.15 9.93 21.55
CA ALA A 112 41.81 9.52 22.91
C ALA A 112 40.64 8.54 22.93
N MET A 113 40.58 7.68 23.94
CA MET A 113 39.48 6.72 24.14
C MET A 113 38.10 7.38 24.10
N ASN A 114 37.92 8.50 24.81
CA ASN A 114 36.62 9.20 24.88
C ASN A 114 36.16 9.71 23.51
N ASP A 115 37.10 10.07 22.64
CA ASP A 115 36.79 10.58 21.29
C ASP A 115 36.40 9.47 20.32
N LEU A 116 36.64 8.20 20.67
CA LEU A 116 36.24 7.02 19.87
C LEU A 116 34.93 6.38 20.37
N MET A 117 34.50 6.72 21.59
CA MET A 117 33.23 6.23 22.17
C MET A 117 32.01 7.03 21.68
N GLY A 118 32.19 8.28 21.24
CA GLY A 118 31.18 9.05 20.53
C GLY A 118 31.73 9.53 19.19
N ALA A 119 30.89 9.66 18.16
CA ALA A 119 31.31 10.28 16.89
C ALA A 119 31.64 11.77 17.16
N GLY A 120 32.92 12.07 17.36
CA GLY A 120 33.40 13.41 17.66
C GLY A 120 33.22 14.36 16.48
N GLY A 121 33.46 15.66 16.69
CA GLY A 121 33.33 16.67 15.63
C GLY A 121 34.21 16.39 14.40
N SER A 122 35.40 15.80 14.59
CA SER A 122 36.27 15.39 13.49
C SER A 122 35.73 14.19 12.70
N ASP A 123 35.10 13.22 13.36
CA ASP A 123 34.50 12.06 12.69
C ASP A 123 33.29 12.50 11.84
N GLN A 124 32.50 13.45 12.34
CA GLN A 124 31.42 14.07 11.57
C GLN A 124 31.95 14.87 10.37
N ALA A 125 33.07 15.60 10.53
CA ALA A 125 33.71 16.33 9.44
C ALA A 125 34.27 15.39 8.36
N VAL A 126 34.93 14.30 8.75
CA VAL A 126 35.41 13.24 7.84
C VAL A 126 34.24 12.62 7.08
N LEU A 127 33.15 12.30 7.77
CA LEU A 127 31.95 11.76 7.14
C LEU A 127 31.26 12.76 6.20
N ALA A 128 31.17 14.03 6.59
CA ALA A 128 30.61 15.08 5.74
C ALA A 128 31.43 15.29 4.46
N GLN A 129 32.76 15.26 4.56
CA GLN A 129 33.65 15.40 3.41
C GLN A 129 33.62 14.16 2.51
N LEU A 130 33.54 12.95 3.08
CA LEU A 130 33.31 11.70 2.34
C LEU A 130 31.99 11.74 1.55
N ARG A 131 30.90 12.23 2.16
CA ARG A 131 29.61 12.41 1.46
C ARG A 131 29.73 13.39 0.29
N ARG A 132 30.47 14.49 0.48
CA ARG A 132 30.69 15.49 -0.58
C ARG A 132 31.48 14.92 -1.76
N GLU A 133 32.52 14.12 -1.50
CA GLU A 133 33.32 13.48 -2.56
C GLU A 133 32.56 12.38 -3.29
N MET A 134 31.72 11.62 -2.56
CA MET A 134 30.88 10.55 -3.12
C MET A 134 29.73 11.07 -4.00
N ALA A 135 29.21 12.27 -3.72
CA ALA A 135 28.00 12.75 -4.37
C ALA A 135 28.18 13.04 -5.87
N GLY A 136 29.42 13.16 -6.39
CA GLY A 136 29.75 13.20 -7.83
C GLY A 136 29.01 14.22 -8.72
N GLY A 137 28.13 15.05 -8.15
CA GLY A 137 27.15 15.88 -8.86
C GLY A 137 25.84 15.20 -9.29
N PHE A 138 25.64 13.89 -9.09
CA PHE A 138 24.43 13.17 -9.54
C PHE A 138 23.81 12.30 -8.45
N ASP A 139 22.50 12.44 -8.23
CA ASP A 139 21.72 11.68 -7.25
C ASP A 139 21.09 10.43 -7.90
N LEU A 140 21.89 9.37 -8.01
CA LEU A 140 21.44 8.06 -8.53
C LEU A 140 20.31 7.44 -7.68
N PRO A 141 20.30 7.54 -6.33
CA PRO A 141 19.16 7.13 -5.51
C PRO A 141 17.85 7.83 -5.86
N ALA A 142 17.86 9.15 -6.05
CA ALA A 142 16.67 9.89 -6.48
C ALA A 142 16.20 9.44 -7.87
N LEU A 143 17.13 9.14 -8.79
CA LEU A 143 16.79 8.61 -10.11
C LEU A 143 16.22 7.19 -10.04
N ALA A 144 16.74 6.32 -9.16
CA ALA A 144 16.22 4.98 -8.94
C ALA A 144 14.82 4.96 -8.31
N GLN A 145 14.45 6.04 -7.61
CA GLN A 145 13.11 6.25 -7.04
C GLN A 145 12.14 6.95 -8.02
N ASP A 146 12.58 7.28 -9.24
CA ASP A 146 11.70 7.87 -10.26
C ASP A 146 10.54 6.90 -10.59
N PRO A 147 9.30 7.40 -10.73
CA PRO A 147 8.13 6.59 -11.07
C PRO A 147 8.29 5.71 -12.32
N ARG A 148 9.21 6.06 -13.23
CA ARG A 148 9.52 5.28 -14.43
C ARG A 148 10.26 3.97 -14.15
N PHE A 149 10.96 3.86 -13.01
CA PHE A 149 11.73 2.68 -12.63
C PHE A 149 11.15 1.97 -11.40
N THR A 150 10.29 2.65 -10.61
CA THR A 150 9.62 2.07 -9.44
C THR A 150 8.27 1.46 -9.80
N ILE A 151 8.29 0.19 -10.19
CA ILE A 151 7.08 -0.58 -10.52
C ILE A 151 6.89 -1.72 -9.50
N GLY A 152 5.70 -1.82 -8.91
CA GLY A 152 5.39 -2.84 -7.91
C GLY A 152 5.25 -4.26 -8.50
N SER A 153 5.45 -5.29 -7.67
CA SER A 153 5.40 -6.72 -8.05
C SER A 153 4.05 -7.18 -8.63
N ARG A 154 2.99 -6.38 -8.46
CA ARG A 154 1.64 -6.64 -8.97
C ARG A 154 1.29 -5.85 -10.24
N HIS A 155 2.24 -5.09 -10.80
CA HIS A 155 2.00 -4.33 -12.03
C HIS A 155 1.62 -5.27 -13.17
N GLY A 156 0.58 -4.90 -13.93
CA GLY A 156 0.04 -5.75 -14.99
C GLY A 156 -0.95 -6.84 -14.52
N GLN A 157 -1.13 -7.11 -13.22
CA GLN A 157 -2.08 -8.14 -12.76
C GLN A 157 -3.53 -7.82 -13.13
N ASN A 158 -3.93 -6.55 -13.04
CA ASN A 158 -5.27 -6.13 -13.43
C ASN A 158 -5.48 -6.27 -14.94
N GLN A 159 -4.46 -5.94 -15.74
CA GLN A 159 -4.47 -6.09 -17.20
C GLN A 159 -4.48 -7.58 -17.61
N GLU A 160 -3.75 -8.44 -16.91
CA GLU A 160 -3.78 -9.90 -17.13
C GLU A 160 -5.16 -10.46 -16.82
N LYS A 161 -5.74 -10.08 -15.67
CA LYS A 161 -7.11 -10.45 -15.30
C LYS A 161 -8.11 -9.97 -16.34
N LEU A 162 -8.00 -8.72 -16.78
CA LEU A 162 -8.84 -8.14 -17.83
C LEU A 162 -8.75 -8.96 -19.12
N LEU A 163 -7.53 -9.30 -19.58
CA LEU A 163 -7.34 -10.14 -20.76
C LEU A 163 -7.98 -11.52 -20.60
N ARG A 164 -7.82 -12.18 -19.44
CA ARG A 164 -8.47 -13.47 -19.15
C ARG A 164 -9.99 -13.37 -19.22
N ASP A 165 -10.57 -12.33 -18.62
CA ASP A 165 -12.01 -12.08 -18.65
C ASP A 165 -12.52 -11.84 -20.08
N LYS A 166 -11.77 -11.08 -20.90
CA LYS A 166 -12.10 -10.86 -22.32
C LYS A 166 -11.92 -12.12 -23.17
N ASP A 167 -10.92 -12.95 -22.90
CA ASP A 167 -10.74 -14.25 -23.56
C ASP A 167 -11.90 -15.21 -23.23
N GLN A 168 -12.35 -15.24 -21.98
CA GLN A 168 -13.50 -16.06 -21.57
C GLN A 168 -14.80 -15.57 -22.23
N ALA A 169 -15.01 -14.26 -22.30
CA ALA A 169 -16.14 -13.67 -23.00
C ALA A 169 -16.11 -13.94 -24.52
N LEU A 170 -14.92 -13.91 -25.15
CA LEU A 170 -14.79 -14.26 -26.56
C LEU A 170 -15.14 -15.74 -26.81
N ARG A 171 -14.68 -16.64 -25.94
CA ARG A 171 -14.99 -18.08 -26.05
C ARG A 171 -16.48 -18.37 -25.89
N SER A 172 -17.16 -17.70 -24.95
CA SER A 172 -18.60 -17.87 -24.76
C SER A 172 -19.41 -17.35 -25.96
N ILE A 173 -19.01 -16.21 -26.55
CA ILE A 173 -19.65 -15.70 -27.77
C ILE A 173 -19.37 -16.64 -28.95
N GLN A 174 -18.15 -17.17 -29.08
CA GLN A 174 -17.82 -18.15 -30.12
C GLN A 174 -18.63 -19.43 -30.00
N SER A 175 -18.83 -19.96 -28.79
CA SER A 175 -19.66 -21.17 -28.61
C SER A 175 -21.12 -20.92 -28.93
N GLN A 176 -21.67 -19.74 -28.59
CA GLN A 176 -23.02 -19.33 -28.99
C GLN A 176 -23.17 -19.22 -30.50
N TYR A 177 -22.19 -18.65 -31.20
CA TYR A 177 -22.19 -18.60 -32.66
C TYR A 177 -22.11 -19.99 -33.29
N GLN A 178 -21.27 -20.89 -32.74
CA GLN A 178 -21.19 -22.28 -33.19
C GLN A 178 -22.51 -23.04 -32.95
N SER A 179 -23.20 -22.82 -31.83
CA SER A 179 -24.52 -23.43 -31.60
C SER A 179 -25.57 -22.89 -32.56
N LEU A 180 -25.57 -21.57 -32.81
CA LEU A 180 -26.44 -20.93 -33.80
C LEU A 180 -26.18 -21.45 -35.22
N GLU A 181 -24.93 -21.73 -35.57
CA GLU A 181 -24.58 -22.31 -36.88
C GLU A 181 -25.11 -23.75 -37.01
N ARG A 182 -25.00 -24.57 -35.95
CA ARG A 182 -25.63 -25.91 -35.92
C ARG A 182 -27.15 -25.85 -36.00
N GLU A 183 -27.78 -24.89 -35.32
CA GLU A 183 -29.23 -24.64 -35.41
C GLU A 183 -29.62 -24.18 -36.83
N ARG A 184 -28.81 -23.33 -37.49
CA ARG A 184 -29.02 -22.94 -38.89
C ARG A 184 -28.98 -24.13 -39.83
N ASP A 185 -28.05 -25.07 -39.61
CA ASP A 185 -27.92 -26.27 -40.42
C ASP A 185 -29.13 -27.21 -40.30
N GLN A 186 -29.94 -27.07 -39.25
CA GLN A 186 -31.21 -27.79 -39.07
C GLN A 186 -32.41 -27.12 -39.76
N LEU A 187 -32.29 -25.86 -40.17
CA LEU A 187 -33.38 -25.11 -40.81
C LEU A 187 -33.93 -25.78 -42.08
N PRO A 188 -33.12 -26.35 -42.99
CA PRO A 188 -33.63 -27.07 -44.15
C PRO A 188 -34.48 -28.30 -43.79
N LEU A 189 -34.13 -29.00 -42.71
CA LEU A 189 -34.91 -30.14 -42.22
C LEU A 189 -36.26 -29.67 -41.67
N LEU A 190 -36.25 -28.60 -40.87
CA LEU A 190 -37.48 -28.00 -40.33
C LEU A 190 -38.41 -27.46 -41.44
N GLU A 191 -37.85 -26.85 -42.49
CA GLU A 191 -38.63 -26.39 -43.65
C GLU A 191 -39.23 -27.55 -44.45
N ALA A 192 -38.51 -28.67 -44.59
CA ALA A 192 -39.04 -29.88 -45.19
C ALA A 192 -40.20 -30.46 -44.35
N GLU A 193 -40.05 -30.52 -43.02
CA GLU A 193 -41.11 -30.97 -42.11
C GLU A 193 -42.36 -30.08 -42.20
N ILE A 194 -42.21 -28.75 -42.22
CA ILE A 194 -43.33 -27.82 -42.41
C ILE A 194 -44.02 -28.07 -43.76
N ALA A 195 -43.28 -28.24 -44.85
CA ALA A 195 -43.85 -28.52 -46.15
C ALA A 195 -44.66 -29.83 -46.15
N THR A 196 -44.16 -30.88 -45.51
CA THR A 196 -44.89 -32.14 -45.37
C THR A 196 -46.16 -32.00 -44.53
N ALA A 197 -46.12 -31.28 -43.41
CA ALA A 197 -47.28 -31.04 -42.56
C ALA A 197 -48.33 -30.13 -43.24
N GLN A 198 -47.92 -29.15 -44.04
CA GLN A 198 -48.82 -28.34 -44.86
C GLN A 198 -49.50 -29.18 -45.94
N GLN A 199 -48.74 -30.03 -46.64
CA GLN A 199 -49.29 -30.93 -47.64
C GLN A 199 -50.29 -31.90 -47.00
N ALA A 200 -49.99 -32.47 -45.83
CA ALA A 200 -50.89 -33.33 -45.08
C ALA A 200 -52.20 -32.60 -44.69
N ARG A 201 -52.13 -31.32 -44.29
CA ARG A 201 -53.34 -30.51 -44.01
C ARG A 201 -54.24 -30.34 -45.24
N VAL A 202 -53.66 -30.03 -46.39
CA VAL A 202 -54.40 -29.91 -47.66
C VAL A 202 -55.06 -31.24 -48.05
N GLN A 203 -54.38 -32.36 -47.81
CA GLN A 203 -54.92 -33.70 -48.05
C GLN A 203 -56.06 -34.03 -47.06
N ALA A 204 -55.91 -33.73 -45.77
CA ALA A 204 -56.95 -33.91 -44.75
C ALA A 204 -58.23 -33.13 -45.08
N ASP A 205 -58.11 -31.88 -45.54
CA ASP A 205 -59.24 -31.05 -45.96
C ASP A 205 -59.94 -31.63 -47.21
N SER A 206 -59.18 -32.26 -48.11
CA SER A 206 -59.71 -32.91 -49.31
C SER A 206 -60.43 -34.23 -48.99
N VAL A 207 -59.89 -35.05 -48.09
CA VAL A 207 -60.55 -36.27 -47.58
C VAL A 207 -61.81 -35.93 -46.78
N THR A 208 -61.79 -34.86 -45.99
CA THR A 208 -62.97 -34.39 -45.23
C THR A 208 -64.11 -33.98 -46.17
N ARG A 209 -63.79 -33.32 -47.29
CA ARG A 209 -64.78 -33.02 -48.35
C ARG A 209 -65.32 -34.29 -49.00
N ALA A 210 -64.47 -35.28 -49.26
CA ALA A 210 -64.88 -36.57 -49.83
C ALA A 210 -65.83 -37.36 -48.90
N LEU A 211 -65.56 -37.39 -47.59
CA LEU A 211 -66.48 -37.95 -46.58
C LEU A 211 -67.85 -37.24 -46.61
N GLY A 212 -67.85 -35.92 -46.69
CA GLY A 212 -69.08 -35.12 -46.82
C GLY A 212 -69.87 -35.43 -48.10
N TRP A 213 -69.18 -35.72 -49.22
CA TRP A 213 -69.84 -36.14 -50.46
C TRP A 213 -70.41 -37.56 -50.37
N LEU A 214 -69.67 -38.50 -49.80
CA LEU A 214 -70.12 -39.88 -49.58
C LEU A 214 -71.41 -39.93 -48.74
N GLU A 215 -71.47 -39.17 -47.65
CA GLU A 215 -72.68 -39.07 -46.82
C GLU A 215 -73.87 -38.50 -47.60
N ALA A 216 -73.64 -37.47 -48.42
CA ALA A 216 -74.68 -36.88 -49.26
C ALA A 216 -75.23 -37.86 -50.31
N ARG A 217 -74.33 -38.62 -50.96
CA ARG A 217 -74.67 -39.64 -51.97
C ARG A 217 -75.48 -40.80 -51.39
N GLN A 218 -75.09 -41.32 -50.23
CA GLN A 218 -75.84 -42.39 -49.54
C GLN A 218 -77.26 -41.93 -49.18
N ARG A 219 -77.41 -40.67 -48.72
CA ARG A 219 -78.72 -40.07 -48.44
C ARG A 219 -79.57 -39.92 -49.71
N ARG A 220 -78.98 -39.50 -50.84
CA ARG A 220 -79.70 -39.40 -52.12
C ARG A 220 -80.18 -40.76 -52.63
N GLN A 221 -79.34 -41.80 -52.61
CA GLN A 221 -79.68 -43.14 -53.09
C GLN A 221 -80.82 -43.79 -52.28
N ALA A 222 -80.83 -43.59 -50.96
CA ALA A 222 -81.89 -44.07 -50.09
C ALA A 222 -83.25 -43.41 -50.40
N VAL A 223 -83.26 -42.12 -50.73
CA VAL A 223 -84.48 -41.39 -51.11
C VAL A 223 -84.94 -41.72 -52.53
N ALA A 224 -84.01 -41.92 -53.47
CA ALA A 224 -84.31 -42.30 -54.86
C ALA A 224 -85.03 -43.66 -54.96
N SER A 225 -84.55 -44.67 -54.23
CA SER A 225 -85.14 -46.01 -54.21
C SER A 225 -86.59 -46.02 -53.67
N ARG A 226 -86.97 -45.01 -52.87
CA ARG A 226 -88.31 -44.86 -52.31
C ARG A 226 -89.30 -44.20 -53.28
N LEU A 227 -88.83 -43.50 -54.31
CA LEU A 227 -89.67 -42.81 -55.31
C LEU A 227 -90.17 -43.74 -56.44
N GLU A 228 -89.47 -44.83 -56.72
CA GLU A 228 -89.78 -45.76 -57.83
C GLU A 228 -91.03 -46.64 -57.57
N THR A 229 -91.64 -46.57 -56.39
CA THR A 229 -92.81 -47.38 -55.99
C THR A 229 -94.18 -46.71 -56.23
N PHE A 230 -94.24 -45.48 -56.80
CA PHE A 230 -95.48 -44.70 -57.02
C PHE A 230 -95.96 -44.71 -58.51
N ALA A 231 -97.27 -44.51 -58.76
CA ALA A 231 -97.90 -44.61 -60.08
C ALA A 231 -97.55 -43.45 -61.06
N PRO A 232 -97.47 -43.68 -62.39
CA PRO A 232 -96.86 -42.74 -63.36
C PRO A 232 -97.64 -41.42 -63.59
N GLY A 233 -98.91 -41.32 -63.21
CA GLY A 233 -99.71 -40.08 -63.30
C GLY A 233 -99.62 -39.16 -62.07
N ILE A 234 -99.17 -39.67 -60.92
CA ILE A 234 -98.99 -38.92 -59.66
C ILE A 234 -97.84 -37.91 -59.77
N ALA A 235 -96.94 -38.10 -60.74
CA ALA A 235 -95.79 -37.23 -60.97
C ALA A 235 -96.14 -35.79 -61.40
N ASN A 236 -97.33 -35.58 -61.95
CA ASN A 236 -97.86 -34.28 -62.39
C ASN A 236 -98.86 -33.67 -61.41
N LEU A 237 -99.27 -34.44 -60.41
CA LEU A 237 -99.99 -33.96 -59.26
C LEU A 237 -98.95 -33.52 -58.22
N GLN A 238 -99.39 -32.66 -57.34
CA GLN A 238 -98.66 -32.08 -56.24
C GLN A 238 -99.48 -32.13 -54.95
N GLY A 239 -100.70 -32.66 -54.96
CA GLY A 239 -101.58 -33.23 -53.93
C GLY A 239 -101.74 -32.52 -52.60
N ASP A 240 -101.06 -31.41 -52.48
CA ASP A 240 -101.64 -30.20 -51.99
C ASP A 240 -102.68 -29.67 -52.96
N GLU A 241 -102.98 -30.12 -54.18
CA GLU A 241 -104.03 -29.43 -54.98
C GLU A 241 -105.36 -29.09 -54.25
N PRO A 242 -105.84 -29.82 -53.23
CA PRO A 242 -106.91 -29.41 -52.31
C PRO A 242 -106.49 -28.32 -51.33
N GLU A 243 -105.31 -28.51 -50.74
CA GLU A 243 -104.62 -27.65 -49.80
C GLU A 243 -104.00 -26.46 -50.54
N ARG A 244 -103.03 -26.54 -51.46
CA ARG A 244 -102.67 -25.58 -52.54
C ARG A 244 -103.82 -24.79 -53.13
N LEU A 245 -105.01 -25.34 -53.36
CA LEU A 245 -106.14 -24.48 -53.73
C LEU A 245 -106.55 -23.59 -52.54
N GLN A 246 -106.78 -24.19 -51.36
CA GLN A 246 -107.07 -23.51 -50.09
C GLN A 246 -105.88 -22.72 -49.46
N HIS A 247 -104.65 -22.97 -49.92
CA HIS A 247 -103.34 -22.58 -49.42
C HIS A 247 -102.75 -21.56 -50.37
N LEU A 248 -103.05 -21.57 -51.66
CA LEU A 248 -102.86 -20.40 -52.51
C LEU A 248 -103.94 -19.34 -52.19
N GLU A 249 -105.18 -19.74 -51.86
CA GLU A 249 -106.20 -18.82 -51.34
C GLU A 249 -105.83 -18.26 -49.96
N SER A 250 -105.29 -19.07 -49.03
CA SER A 250 -104.81 -18.58 -47.73
C SER A 250 -103.38 -18.02 -47.76
N GLN A 251 -102.51 -18.42 -48.71
CA GLN A 251 -101.22 -17.75 -49.00
C GLN A 251 -101.47 -16.40 -49.61
N GLN A 252 -102.48 -16.21 -50.46
CA GLN A 252 -102.82 -14.90 -50.95
C GLN A 252 -103.16 -13.97 -49.77
N ALA A 253 -104.04 -14.41 -48.86
CA ALA A 253 -104.37 -13.68 -47.64
C ALA A 253 -103.20 -13.55 -46.64
N ARG A 254 -102.29 -14.53 -46.58
CA ARG A 254 -101.10 -14.53 -45.71
C ARG A 254 -99.99 -13.65 -46.28
N CYS A 255 -99.71 -13.70 -47.57
CA CYS A 255 -98.76 -12.83 -48.26
C CYS A 255 -99.21 -11.38 -48.15
N GLU A 256 -100.52 -11.08 -48.29
CA GLU A 256 -101.06 -9.74 -48.00
C GLU A 256 -100.81 -9.31 -46.54
N LYS A 257 -100.98 -10.21 -45.58
CA LYS A 257 -100.78 -9.93 -44.14
C LYS A 257 -99.31 -9.84 -43.73
N GLU A 258 -98.44 -10.69 -44.26
CA GLU A 258 -97.00 -10.69 -43.99
C GLU A 258 -96.30 -9.55 -44.75
N LEU A 259 -96.81 -9.14 -45.92
CA LEU A 259 -96.38 -7.92 -46.60
C LEU A 259 -96.65 -6.70 -45.71
N GLN A 260 -97.86 -6.57 -45.15
CA GLN A 260 -98.18 -5.51 -44.18
C GLN A 260 -97.29 -5.55 -42.92
N ARG A 261 -96.91 -6.74 -42.44
CA ARG A 261 -95.99 -6.88 -41.30
C ARG A 261 -94.55 -6.53 -41.64
N ALA A 262 -94.07 -6.92 -42.82
CA ALA A 262 -92.74 -6.58 -43.31
C ALA A 262 -92.64 -5.07 -43.57
N GLU A 263 -93.71 -4.44 -44.09
CA GLU A 263 -93.81 -2.99 -44.22
C GLU A 263 -93.76 -2.32 -42.84
N HIS A 264 -94.53 -2.81 -41.88
CA HIS A 264 -94.49 -2.30 -40.51
C HIS A 264 -93.12 -2.49 -39.84
N ALA A 265 -92.45 -3.62 -40.03
CA ALA A 265 -91.11 -3.90 -39.50
C ALA A 265 -90.04 -3.02 -40.17
N ARG A 266 -90.15 -2.77 -41.48
CA ARG A 266 -89.30 -1.82 -42.21
C ARG A 266 -89.46 -0.41 -41.66
N ASP A 267 -90.70 0.00 -41.42
CA ASP A 267 -91.00 1.33 -40.88
C ASP A 267 -90.57 1.46 -39.40
N GLN A 268 -90.65 0.39 -38.61
CA GLN A 268 -90.11 0.33 -37.24
C GLN A 268 -88.58 0.39 -37.22
N ALA A 269 -87.89 -0.36 -38.08
CA ALA A 269 -86.43 -0.33 -38.20
C ALA A 269 -85.94 1.05 -38.68
N GLN A 270 -86.67 1.69 -39.61
CA GLN A 270 -86.43 3.07 -40.02
C GLN A 270 -86.59 4.05 -38.83
N ALA A 271 -87.65 3.90 -38.03
CA ALA A 271 -87.84 4.72 -36.82
C ALA A 271 -86.73 4.48 -35.77
N GLN A 272 -86.22 3.26 -35.64
CA GLN A 272 -85.10 2.95 -34.74
C GLN A 272 -83.78 3.57 -35.23
N ILE A 273 -83.52 3.56 -36.54
CA ILE A 273 -82.39 4.28 -37.15
C ILE A 273 -82.48 5.76 -36.81
N GLU A 274 -83.65 6.39 -36.98
CA GLU A 274 -83.90 7.79 -36.63
C GLU A 274 -83.70 8.07 -35.13
N GLN A 275 -84.07 7.14 -34.25
CA GLN A 275 -83.88 7.24 -32.80
C GLN A 275 -82.42 7.12 -32.35
N THR A 276 -81.53 6.52 -33.15
CA THR A 276 -80.09 6.46 -32.80
C THR A 276 -79.42 7.83 -32.80
N GLY A 277 -80.01 8.80 -33.52
CA GLY A 277 -79.51 10.17 -33.62
C GLY A 277 -78.18 10.31 -34.36
N LEU A 278 -77.68 9.24 -34.98
CA LEU A 278 -76.49 9.23 -35.83
C LEU A 278 -76.94 9.51 -37.28
N GLY A 279 -76.33 10.48 -37.96
CA GLY A 279 -76.71 10.90 -39.31
C GLY A 279 -76.52 9.83 -40.40
N ALA A 280 -76.63 10.24 -41.67
CA ALA A 280 -76.50 9.32 -42.81
C ALA A 280 -75.13 8.60 -42.86
N GLU A 281 -74.06 9.25 -42.38
CA GLU A 281 -72.68 8.75 -42.38
C GLU A 281 -72.19 8.51 -40.94
N PRO A 282 -72.12 7.24 -40.47
CA PRO A 282 -71.51 6.93 -39.18
C PRO A 282 -69.97 7.03 -39.26
N PRO A 283 -69.28 7.25 -38.13
CA PRO A 283 -67.82 7.38 -38.10
C PRO A 283 -67.14 6.09 -38.57
N PRO A 284 -66.08 6.18 -39.40
CA PRO A 284 -65.27 5.05 -39.83
C PRO A 284 -64.73 4.23 -38.65
N GLY A 285 -64.61 2.92 -38.84
CA GLY A 285 -64.01 2.04 -37.81
C GLY A 285 -62.58 2.42 -37.41
N ALA A 286 -61.83 3.06 -38.33
CA ALA A 286 -60.50 3.59 -38.05
C ALA A 286 -60.52 4.75 -37.03
N ASP A 287 -61.50 5.65 -37.13
CA ASP A 287 -61.64 6.80 -36.23
C ASP A 287 -62.08 6.35 -34.83
N MET A 288 -62.90 5.30 -34.75
CA MET A 288 -63.27 4.66 -33.47
C MET A 288 -62.08 4.00 -32.77
N LEU A 289 -61.15 3.41 -33.52
CA LEU A 289 -59.91 2.86 -32.97
C LEU A 289 -58.96 3.98 -32.51
N ALA A 290 -58.80 5.03 -33.30
CA ALA A 290 -57.99 6.20 -32.95
C ALA A 290 -58.49 6.89 -31.68
N MET A 291 -59.81 7.10 -31.53
CA MET A 291 -60.41 7.65 -30.31
C MET A 291 -60.13 6.78 -29.08
N ARG A 292 -60.23 5.45 -29.20
CA ARG A 292 -59.96 4.51 -28.10
C ARG A 292 -58.51 4.64 -27.65
N ASP A 293 -57.58 4.64 -28.59
CA ASP A 293 -56.15 4.71 -28.32
C ASP A 293 -55.76 6.08 -27.73
N ASP A 294 -56.36 7.19 -28.22
CA ASP A 294 -56.17 8.53 -27.66
C ASP A 294 -56.75 8.66 -26.22
N LEU A 295 -57.90 8.03 -25.93
CA LEU A 295 -58.47 7.96 -24.57
C LEU A 295 -57.59 7.14 -23.60
N GLU A 296 -57.02 6.03 -24.08
CA GLU A 296 -56.11 5.20 -23.29
C GLU A 296 -54.80 5.94 -22.98
N GLN A 297 -54.23 6.63 -23.97
CA GLN A 297 -53.05 7.48 -23.77
C GLN A 297 -53.34 8.63 -22.79
N ALA A 298 -54.50 9.30 -22.91
CA ALA A 298 -54.88 10.36 -21.99
C ALA A 298 -55.03 9.86 -20.53
N TRP A 299 -55.52 8.63 -20.34
CA TRP A 299 -55.65 8.01 -19.02
C TRP A 299 -54.30 7.63 -18.41
N GLN A 300 -53.41 7.01 -19.19
CA GLN A 300 -52.04 6.70 -18.74
C GLN A 300 -51.27 7.96 -18.34
N ARG A 301 -51.44 9.05 -19.10
CA ARG A 301 -50.82 10.35 -18.78
C ARG A 301 -51.40 10.99 -17.52
N ALA A 302 -52.70 10.87 -17.28
CA ALA A 302 -53.34 11.35 -16.05
C ALA A 302 -52.75 10.67 -14.80
N ALA A 303 -52.61 9.35 -14.83
CA ALA A 303 -52.02 8.59 -13.72
C ALA A 303 -50.54 8.94 -13.49
N ALA A 304 -49.77 9.07 -14.57
CA ALA A 304 -48.35 9.45 -14.49
C ALA A 304 -48.14 10.90 -13.98
N LEU A 305 -49.07 11.81 -14.29
CA LEU A 305 -49.06 13.18 -13.77
C LEU A 305 -49.33 13.22 -12.26
N GLU A 306 -50.25 12.40 -11.75
CA GLU A 306 -50.55 12.30 -10.31
C GLU A 306 -49.35 11.74 -9.52
N GLU A 307 -48.70 10.70 -10.04
CA GLU A 307 -47.46 10.17 -9.45
C GLU A 307 -46.34 11.23 -9.43
N LYS A 308 -46.15 11.98 -10.53
CA LYS A 308 -45.14 13.04 -10.60
C LYS A 308 -45.47 14.23 -9.72
N ALA A 309 -46.75 14.56 -9.49
CA ALA A 309 -47.16 15.61 -8.57
C ALA A 309 -46.73 15.28 -7.13
N GLN A 310 -46.90 14.03 -6.69
CA GLN A 310 -46.44 13.60 -5.36
C GLN A 310 -44.92 13.70 -5.20
N VAL A 311 -44.16 13.38 -6.25
CA VAL A 311 -42.70 13.54 -6.24
C VAL A 311 -42.31 15.02 -6.22
N LEU A 312 -43.02 15.88 -6.95
CA LEU A 312 -42.80 17.33 -6.93
C LEU A 312 -43.05 17.90 -5.54
N ASP A 313 -44.13 17.51 -4.86
CA ASP A 313 -44.44 17.94 -3.50
C ASP A 313 -43.33 17.57 -2.51
N ALA A 314 -42.75 16.37 -2.63
CA ALA A 314 -41.62 15.95 -1.81
C ALA A 314 -40.35 16.79 -2.07
N VAL A 315 -40.04 17.06 -3.34
CA VAL A 315 -38.88 17.90 -3.74
C VAL A 315 -39.06 19.35 -3.30
N LEU A 316 -40.27 19.90 -3.40
CA LEU A 316 -40.59 21.24 -2.92
C LEU A 316 -40.50 21.33 -1.38
N ALA A 317 -40.92 20.29 -0.66
CA ALA A 317 -40.74 20.22 0.79
C ALA A 317 -39.25 20.20 1.19
N GLU A 318 -38.41 19.45 0.46
CA GLU A 318 -36.97 19.43 0.66
C GLU A 318 -36.33 20.79 0.34
N GLN A 319 -36.75 21.44 -0.75
CA GLN A 319 -36.32 22.79 -1.13
C GLN A 319 -36.65 23.81 -0.03
N GLN A 320 -37.87 23.78 0.52
CA GLN A 320 -38.29 24.65 1.61
C GLN A 320 -37.52 24.39 2.89
N GLN A 321 -37.25 23.14 3.24
CA GLN A 321 -36.44 22.79 4.42
C GLN A 321 -35.00 23.29 4.27
N ALA A 322 -34.38 23.10 3.10
CA ALA A 322 -33.04 23.59 2.81
C ALA A 322 -32.97 25.12 2.83
N ALA A 323 -33.97 25.81 2.26
CA ALA A 323 -34.07 27.26 2.29
C ALA A 323 -34.26 27.81 3.72
N ARG A 324 -35.12 27.18 4.53
CA ARG A 324 -35.31 27.55 5.95
C ARG A 324 -34.02 27.36 6.77
N ALA A 325 -33.29 26.29 6.52
CA ALA A 325 -32.02 26.02 7.17
C ALA A 325 -30.92 27.04 6.79
N LEU A 326 -31.01 27.67 5.61
CA LEU A 326 -30.12 28.75 5.16
C LEU A 326 -30.53 30.13 5.72
N GLY A 327 -31.82 30.40 5.87
CA GLY A 327 -32.36 31.71 6.29
C GLY A 327 -32.38 31.98 7.80
N ASN A 328 -32.01 31.01 8.64
CA ASN A 328 -31.98 31.11 10.10
C ASN A 328 -33.27 31.72 10.73
N VAL A 329 -34.44 31.31 10.23
CA VAL A 329 -35.73 31.72 10.80
C VAL A 329 -36.13 30.69 11.87
N PRO A 330 -36.30 31.09 13.15
CA PRO A 330 -36.81 30.21 14.20
C PRO A 330 -38.19 29.65 13.82
N ALA A 331 -38.46 28.39 14.17
CA ALA A 331 -39.64 27.61 13.79
C ALA A 331 -41.02 28.18 14.25
N HIS A 332 -41.07 29.40 14.79
CA HIS A 332 -42.26 30.00 15.41
C HIS A 332 -42.73 31.31 14.77
N GLN A 333 -42.17 31.72 13.62
CA GLN A 333 -42.71 32.83 12.83
C GLN A 333 -43.03 32.32 11.43
N GLU A 334 -44.32 32.21 11.11
CA GLU A 334 -44.77 32.04 9.73
C GLU A 334 -44.42 33.30 8.94
N PRO A 335 -43.63 33.22 7.86
CA PRO A 335 -43.44 34.35 6.97
C PRO A 335 -44.72 34.54 6.14
N GLU A 336 -45.36 35.70 6.23
CA GLU A 336 -46.48 36.09 5.36
C GLU A 336 -46.08 36.24 3.87
N SER A 337 -44.80 36.09 3.53
CA SER A 337 -44.27 36.17 2.16
C SER A 337 -43.76 34.80 1.68
N ARG A 338 -44.40 34.29 0.61
CA ARG A 338 -44.13 32.99 -0.02
C ARG A 338 -42.87 32.94 -0.89
N GLU A 339 -42.11 34.02 -1.02
CA GLU A 339 -40.93 34.05 -1.90
C GLU A 339 -39.64 33.81 -1.11
N PRO A 340 -38.94 32.67 -1.35
CA PRO A 340 -37.64 32.44 -0.76
C PRO A 340 -36.63 33.48 -1.28
N PRO A 341 -35.68 33.95 -0.45
CA PRO A 341 -34.66 34.89 -0.89
C PRO A 341 -33.86 34.31 -2.06
N THR A 342 -33.73 35.07 -3.14
CA THR A 342 -32.94 34.71 -4.33
C THR A 342 -31.45 34.81 -4.02
N LEU A 343 -30.86 33.70 -3.57
CA LEU A 343 -29.41 33.58 -3.44
C LEU A 343 -28.76 33.48 -4.84
N PRO A 344 -27.57 34.08 -5.05
CA PRO A 344 -26.83 33.92 -6.30
C PRO A 344 -26.51 32.43 -6.55
N PRO A 345 -26.59 31.94 -7.80
CA PRO A 345 -26.34 30.54 -8.11
C PRO A 345 -24.88 30.18 -7.80
N VAL A 346 -24.67 29.41 -6.73
CA VAL A 346 -23.35 28.89 -6.37
C VAL A 346 -23.01 27.75 -7.32
N THR A 347 -21.86 27.82 -7.99
CA THR A 347 -21.42 26.75 -8.89
C THR A 347 -20.84 25.56 -8.11
N PRO A 348 -20.96 24.32 -8.62
CA PRO A 348 -20.37 23.14 -7.96
C PRO A 348 -18.86 23.28 -7.67
N GLY A 349 -18.13 24.01 -8.52
CA GLY A 349 -16.71 24.29 -8.31
C GLY A 349 -16.43 25.21 -7.12
N GLN A 350 -17.32 26.16 -6.83
CA GLN A 350 -17.20 27.05 -5.66
C GLN A 350 -17.48 26.31 -4.34
N VAL A 351 -18.40 25.33 -4.36
CA VAL A 351 -18.71 24.46 -3.20
C VAL A 351 -17.53 23.53 -2.87
N ASP A 352 -16.88 22.95 -3.88
CA ASP A 352 -15.69 22.12 -3.70
C ASP A 352 -14.49 22.94 -3.16
N GLN A 353 -14.27 24.14 -3.72
CA GLN A 353 -13.25 25.06 -3.21
C GLN A 353 -13.49 25.46 -1.74
N ALA A 354 -14.75 25.73 -1.36
CA ALA A 354 -15.10 26.06 0.02
C ALA A 354 -14.87 24.91 1.00
N SER A 355 -15.20 23.68 0.59
CA SER A 355 -15.02 22.48 1.42
C SER A 355 -13.54 22.19 1.68
N ARG A 356 -12.70 22.24 0.63
CA ARG A 356 -11.25 22.05 0.76
C ARG A 356 -10.57 23.14 1.59
N LEU A 357 -11.01 24.38 1.45
CA LEU A 357 -10.49 25.51 2.23
C LEU A 357 -10.85 25.36 3.73
N ALA A 358 -12.07 24.92 4.04
CA ALA A 358 -12.50 24.68 5.41
C ALA A 358 -11.72 23.54 6.09
N GLU A 359 -11.42 22.44 5.37
CA GLU A 359 -10.59 21.35 5.88
C GLU A 359 -9.16 21.81 6.19
N ARG A 360 -8.54 22.57 5.29
CA ARG A 360 -7.18 23.12 5.48
C ARG A 360 -7.11 24.10 6.66
N LEU A 361 -8.14 24.94 6.85
CA LEU A 361 -8.23 25.83 8.01
C LEU A 361 -8.32 25.06 9.34
N LEU A 362 -9.18 24.04 9.41
CA LEU A 362 -9.34 23.18 10.60
C LEU A 362 -8.05 22.43 10.95
N GLU A 363 -7.35 21.92 9.94
CA GLU A 363 -6.07 21.22 10.12
C GLU A 363 -5.01 22.17 10.70
N LYS A 364 -4.85 23.36 10.10
CA LYS A 364 -3.86 24.34 10.53
C LYS A 364 -4.17 24.94 11.90
N GLN A 365 -5.45 25.18 12.22
CA GLN A 365 -5.89 25.60 13.56
C GLN A 365 -5.51 24.57 14.64
N ARG A 366 -5.73 23.27 14.40
CA ARG A 366 -5.31 22.22 15.33
C ARG A 366 -3.80 22.14 15.50
N GLN A 367 -3.04 22.34 14.43
CA GLN A 367 -1.57 22.36 14.49
C GLN A 367 -1.07 23.51 15.36
N VAL A 368 -1.64 24.71 15.23
CA VAL A 368 -1.33 25.87 16.10
C VAL A 368 -1.73 25.58 17.56
N GLU A 369 -2.93 25.05 17.79
CA GLU A 369 -3.40 24.71 19.15
C GLU A 369 -2.52 23.67 19.86
N SER A 370 -2.00 22.69 19.12
CA SER A 370 -1.10 21.67 19.66
C SER A 370 0.25 22.24 20.14
N LEU A 371 0.64 23.42 19.65
CA LEU A 371 1.89 24.11 19.98
C LEU A 371 1.73 25.14 21.12
N THR A 372 0.51 25.38 21.61
CA THR A 372 0.20 26.40 22.63
C THR A 372 0.27 25.93 24.09
N GLN A 373 0.62 24.68 24.38
CA GLN A 373 0.76 24.23 25.77
C GLN A 373 2.12 24.64 26.36
N GLU A 374 2.13 25.68 27.19
CA GLU A 374 3.31 26.15 27.93
C GLU A 374 3.49 25.40 29.26
N PRO A 375 4.70 24.92 29.58
CA PRO A 375 5.17 24.82 30.94
C PRO A 375 6.06 26.02 31.25
N THR A 376 5.57 26.95 32.06
CA THR A 376 6.35 28.05 32.62
C THR A 376 7.24 27.53 33.75
N GLY A 377 8.53 27.33 33.46
CA GLY A 377 9.58 27.18 34.47
C GLY A 377 10.47 28.42 34.46
N GLN A 378 10.36 29.27 35.48
CA GLN A 378 11.32 30.37 35.69
C GLN A 378 12.57 29.79 36.36
N GLY A 379 13.71 29.85 35.67
CA GLY A 379 15.00 29.45 36.23
C GLY A 379 15.47 30.39 37.36
N PRO A 380 16.34 29.93 38.27
CA PRO A 380 16.79 30.71 39.42
C PRO A 380 17.57 31.97 39.02
N ALA A 381 17.46 33.01 39.86
CA ALA A 381 18.04 34.33 39.60
C ALA A 381 19.58 34.31 39.63
N GLN A 382 20.20 34.91 38.61
CA GLN A 382 21.66 34.90 38.39
C GLN A 382 22.49 35.52 39.55
N ALA A 383 21.85 36.33 40.39
CA ALA A 383 22.49 36.96 41.55
C ALA A 383 22.93 35.95 42.64
N ASP A 384 22.19 34.84 42.83
CA ASP A 384 22.54 33.82 43.84
C ASP A 384 23.75 32.97 43.41
N MET A 385 23.88 32.71 42.10
CA MET A 385 25.01 31.97 41.53
C MET A 385 26.34 32.70 41.74
N ASP A 386 26.36 34.01 41.51
CA ASP A 386 27.58 34.79 41.63
C ASP A 386 28.01 34.91 43.11
N ALA A 387 27.06 35.02 44.05
CA ALA A 387 27.35 34.98 45.48
C ALA A 387 27.97 33.62 45.91
N GLN A 388 27.46 32.49 45.39
CA GLN A 388 28.01 31.16 45.68
C GLN A 388 29.41 30.94 45.08
N ARG A 389 29.67 31.47 43.87
CA ARG A 389 31.00 31.42 43.24
C ARG A 389 32.04 32.17 44.06
N VAL A 390 31.73 33.41 44.46
CA VAL A 390 32.62 34.23 45.29
C VAL A 390 32.86 33.55 46.65
N MET A 391 31.83 32.93 47.23
CA MET A 391 31.97 32.15 48.47
C MET A 391 32.93 30.97 48.30
N ALA A 392 32.78 30.16 47.25
CA ALA A 392 33.65 29.02 46.98
C ALA A 392 35.11 29.47 46.74
N GLU A 393 35.32 30.57 46.03
CA GLU A 393 36.65 31.13 45.79
C GLU A 393 37.35 31.60 47.07
N GLU A 394 36.67 32.35 47.94
CA GLU A 394 37.25 32.85 49.18
C GLU A 394 37.45 31.73 50.22
N LEU A 395 36.58 30.70 50.27
CA LEU A 395 36.80 29.49 51.09
C LEU A 395 38.01 28.68 50.60
N ARG A 396 38.16 28.48 49.28
CA ARG A 396 39.37 27.88 48.68
C ARG A 396 40.62 28.69 48.99
N ARG A 397 40.51 30.03 48.93
CA ARG A 397 41.61 30.94 49.26
C ARG A 397 42.03 30.81 50.72
N TRP A 398 41.08 30.62 51.64
CA TRP A 398 41.34 30.37 53.05
C TRP A 398 42.04 29.03 53.30
N LEU A 399 41.53 27.93 52.69
CA LEU A 399 42.12 26.59 52.81
C LEU A 399 43.55 26.52 52.24
N ARG A 400 43.84 27.21 51.13
CA ARG A 400 45.20 27.27 50.55
C ARG A 400 46.25 27.85 51.49
N GLN A 401 45.85 28.64 52.49
CA GLN A 401 46.79 29.20 53.45
C GLN A 401 47.13 28.23 54.59
N LEU A 402 46.43 27.09 54.73
CA LEU A 402 46.60 26.12 55.82
C LEU A 402 47.77 25.14 55.67
N ASP A 403 48.58 25.27 54.61
CA ASP A 403 49.68 24.35 54.32
C ASP A 403 50.66 24.21 55.51
N PRO A 404 50.64 23.08 56.24
CA PRO A 404 51.33 22.95 57.53
C PRO A 404 52.84 23.00 57.34
N ARG A 405 53.35 22.49 56.21
CA ARG A 405 54.79 22.47 55.90
C ARG A 405 55.37 23.86 55.73
N ARG A 406 54.64 24.77 55.08
CA ARG A 406 55.11 26.14 54.82
C ARG A 406 55.13 27.01 56.07
N SER A 407 54.13 26.87 56.94
CA SER A 407 54.11 27.58 58.23
C SER A 407 55.18 27.07 59.20
N GLN A 408 55.40 25.74 59.24
CA GLN A 408 56.47 25.13 60.03
C GLN A 408 57.87 25.53 59.52
N GLN A 409 58.09 25.54 58.21
CA GLN A 409 59.37 25.96 57.60
C GLN A 409 59.67 27.45 57.86
N LEU A 410 58.67 28.33 57.81
CA LEU A 410 58.85 29.76 58.10
C LEU A 410 59.12 30.01 59.60
N LEU A 411 58.45 29.27 60.51
CA LEU A 411 58.71 29.35 61.95
C LEU A 411 60.09 28.77 62.32
N LEU A 412 60.47 27.63 61.76
CA LEU A 412 61.79 27.02 61.92
C LEU A 412 62.89 27.93 61.36
N GLY A 413 62.68 28.48 60.16
CA GLY A 413 63.62 29.43 59.54
C GLY A 413 63.77 30.72 60.34
N ALA A 414 62.69 31.29 60.86
CA ALA A 414 62.73 32.47 61.72
C ALA A 414 63.43 32.17 63.06
N GLY A 415 63.18 31.01 63.66
CA GLY A 415 63.82 30.56 64.89
C GLY A 415 65.33 30.34 64.73
N LEU A 416 65.75 29.68 63.64
CA LEU A 416 67.17 29.46 63.33
C LEU A 416 67.89 30.79 63.02
N ALA A 417 67.26 31.70 62.28
CA ALA A 417 67.82 33.01 61.97
C ALA A 417 67.95 33.90 63.22
N LEU A 418 66.97 33.87 64.13
CA LEU A 418 67.06 34.55 65.43
C LEU A 418 68.18 33.97 66.29
N GLY A 419 68.27 32.64 66.38
CA GLY A 419 69.35 31.96 67.10
C GLY A 419 70.74 32.33 66.56
N PHE A 420 70.89 32.36 65.23
CA PHE A 420 72.14 32.77 64.57
C PHE A 420 72.46 34.25 64.82
N SER A 421 71.46 35.14 64.83
CA SER A 421 71.65 36.57 65.12
C SER A 421 72.11 36.84 66.56
N VAL A 422 71.56 36.10 67.54
CA VAL A 422 71.97 36.20 68.95
C VAL A 422 73.38 35.66 69.14
N LEU A 423 73.70 34.52 68.50
CA LEU A 423 75.04 33.93 68.56
C LEU A 423 76.09 34.85 67.92
N ALA A 424 75.80 35.45 66.77
CA ALA A 424 76.67 36.40 66.09
C ALA A 424 76.85 37.70 66.89
N ALA A 425 75.80 38.20 67.55
CA ALA A 425 75.88 39.38 68.43
C ALA A 425 76.74 39.11 69.68
N LEU A 426 76.61 37.92 70.29
CA LEU A 426 77.46 37.47 71.40
C LEU A 426 78.93 37.34 70.98
N LEU A 427 79.20 36.79 69.78
CA LEU A 427 80.55 36.71 69.22
C LEU A 427 81.15 38.10 68.94
N ALA A 428 80.34 39.05 68.48
CA ALA A 428 80.77 40.43 68.24
C ALA A 428 81.18 41.15 69.54
N LEU A 429 80.43 40.92 70.63
CA LEU A 429 80.72 41.45 71.97
C LEU A 429 82.03 40.90 72.56
N ILE A 430 82.35 39.63 72.29
CA ILE A 430 83.56 38.98 72.82
C ILE A 430 84.81 39.35 71.99
N SER A 431 84.68 39.48 70.68
CA SER A 431 85.81 39.69 69.76
C SER A 431 86.11 41.16 69.42
N ASN A 432 85.23 42.09 69.80
CA ASN A 432 85.31 43.52 69.49
C ASN A 432 85.39 43.82 67.97
N ALA A 433 84.93 42.88 67.13
CA ALA A 433 84.94 42.98 65.68
C ALA A 433 83.59 43.50 65.17
N VAL A 434 83.54 44.78 64.81
CA VAL A 434 82.31 45.46 64.32
C VAL A 434 81.72 44.77 63.07
N PHE A 435 82.55 44.09 62.27
CA PHE A 435 82.10 43.38 61.07
C PHE A 435 81.19 42.16 61.35
N ALA A 436 81.16 41.64 62.57
CA ALA A 436 80.26 40.56 62.97
C ALA A 436 78.79 41.01 63.16
N LEU A 437 78.52 42.33 63.20
CA LEU A 437 77.15 42.87 63.28
C LEU A 437 76.38 42.80 61.96
N VAL A 438 77.08 42.79 60.83
CA VAL A 438 76.45 42.70 59.49
C VAL A 438 75.66 41.39 59.31
N PRO A 439 76.24 40.19 59.55
CA PRO A 439 75.49 38.94 59.44
C PRO A 439 74.33 38.85 60.46
N ALA A 440 74.50 39.42 61.66
CA ALA A 440 73.44 39.48 62.66
C ALA A 440 72.24 40.30 62.18
N LEU A 441 72.46 41.50 61.62
CA LEU A 441 71.41 42.36 61.07
C LEU A 441 70.69 41.72 59.88
N SER A 442 71.42 41.05 58.97
CA SER A 442 70.79 40.32 57.87
C SER A 442 69.97 39.12 58.34
N ALA A 443 70.41 38.41 59.39
CA ALA A 443 69.65 37.31 59.97
C ALA A 443 68.38 37.81 60.70
N SER A 444 68.45 38.95 61.41
CA SER A 444 67.28 39.60 62.02
C SER A 444 66.30 40.12 60.96
N ALA A 445 66.78 40.67 59.84
CA ALA A 445 65.94 41.08 58.73
C ALA A 445 65.26 39.87 58.05
N GLY A 446 65.97 38.75 57.91
CA GLY A 446 65.42 37.49 57.43
C GLY A 446 64.33 36.92 58.35
N ALA A 447 64.56 36.91 59.66
CA ALA A 447 63.55 36.50 60.65
C ALA A 447 62.34 37.44 60.66
N GLY A 448 62.57 38.75 60.55
CA GLY A 448 61.52 39.76 60.43
C GLY A 448 60.69 39.58 59.16
N TRP A 449 61.32 39.27 58.04
CA TRP A 449 60.64 38.98 56.77
C TRP A 449 59.82 37.69 56.83
N ALA A 450 60.34 36.63 57.45
CA ALA A 450 59.60 35.38 57.66
C ALA A 450 58.38 35.57 58.60
N LEU A 451 58.53 36.34 59.70
CA LEU A 451 57.43 36.72 60.59
C LEU A 451 56.41 37.65 59.90
N TRP A 452 56.88 38.55 59.03
CA TRP A 452 56.01 39.40 58.22
C TRP A 452 55.20 38.57 57.22
N GLN A 453 55.80 37.55 56.60
CA GLN A 453 55.08 36.59 55.76
C GLN A 453 54.06 35.78 56.57
N LEU A 454 54.39 35.30 57.77
CA LEU A 454 53.44 34.60 58.65
C LEU A 454 52.24 35.49 59.04
N ARG A 455 52.48 36.78 59.34
CA ARG A 455 51.40 37.76 59.52
C ARG A 455 50.61 38.02 58.25
N GLY A 456 51.26 38.01 57.09
CA GLY A 456 50.62 38.09 55.78
C GLY A 456 49.64 36.95 55.55
N LEU A 457 50.03 35.71 55.88
CA LEU A 457 49.16 34.53 55.79
C LEU A 457 47.94 34.64 56.71
N GLN A 458 48.13 35.08 57.96
CA GLN A 458 47.02 35.32 58.89
C GLN A 458 46.10 36.44 58.43
N ARG A 459 46.64 37.52 57.86
CA ARG A 459 45.87 38.65 57.32
C ARG A 459 45.04 38.24 56.10
N VAL A 460 45.57 37.40 55.22
CA VAL A 460 44.80 36.85 54.09
C VAL A 460 43.69 35.92 54.58
N ARG A 461 43.93 35.12 55.64
CA ARG A 461 42.88 34.30 56.26
C ARG A 461 41.79 35.14 56.92
N SER A 462 42.14 36.23 57.62
CA SER A 462 41.14 37.12 58.21
C SER A 462 40.35 37.88 57.15
N GLN A 463 40.99 38.30 56.05
CA GLN A 463 40.33 38.96 54.94
C GLN A 463 39.38 38.03 54.18
N ALA A 464 39.79 36.79 53.91
CA ALA A 464 38.91 35.79 53.30
C ALA A 464 37.71 35.48 54.22
N ARG A 465 37.93 35.37 55.54
CA ARG A 465 36.85 35.22 56.52
C ARG A 465 35.89 36.41 56.55
N GLN A 466 36.41 37.63 56.46
CA GLN A 466 35.60 38.84 56.46
C GLN A 466 34.74 38.94 55.19
N ARG A 467 35.33 38.67 54.01
CA ARG A 467 34.60 38.67 52.73
C ARG A 467 33.52 37.60 52.65
N VAL A 468 33.75 36.42 53.24
CA VAL A 468 32.70 35.40 53.36
C VAL A 468 31.56 35.86 54.26
N GLY A 469 31.84 36.67 55.30
CA GLY A 469 30.81 37.25 56.18
C GLY A 469 30.04 38.43 55.58
N GLU A 470 30.53 39.01 54.49
CA GLU A 470 29.87 40.10 53.74
C GLU A 470 28.88 39.57 52.68
N LEU A 471 28.95 38.29 52.35
CA LEU A 471 28.02 37.63 51.44
C LEU A 471 26.70 37.30 52.16
N SER A 472 25.58 37.32 51.43
CA SER A 472 24.23 36.97 51.92
C SER A 472 24.02 35.47 52.18
N LEU A 473 25.10 34.68 52.22
CA LEU A 473 25.10 33.22 52.35
C LEU A 473 25.65 32.81 53.72
N ALA A 474 25.09 31.74 54.30
CA ALA A 474 25.49 31.30 55.64
C ALA A 474 26.98 30.91 55.69
N PRO A 475 27.78 31.46 56.62
CA PRO A 475 29.20 31.13 56.75
C PRO A 475 29.41 29.69 57.29
N PRO A 476 30.62 29.12 57.19
CA PRO A 476 30.93 27.81 57.78
C PRO A 476 30.73 27.82 59.30
N GLU A 477 30.16 26.73 59.85
CA GLU A 477 29.83 26.59 61.29
C GLU A 477 31.05 26.70 62.21
N SER A 478 32.22 26.27 61.72
CA SER A 478 33.49 26.48 62.37
C SER A 478 34.59 26.77 61.34
N TRP A 479 35.49 27.72 61.67
CA TRP A 479 36.66 28.03 60.85
C TRP A 479 37.81 27.05 61.12
N THR A 480 37.49 25.76 60.98
CA THR A 480 38.42 24.63 61.02
C THR A 480 38.57 24.03 59.61
N GLU A 481 39.62 23.26 59.35
CA GLU A 481 39.84 22.64 58.02
C GLU A 481 38.63 21.80 57.59
N ALA A 482 38.10 20.97 58.49
CA ALA A 482 36.92 20.16 58.23
C ALA A 482 35.66 21.01 57.98
N GLY A 483 35.40 22.02 58.83
CA GLY A 483 34.21 22.87 58.70
C GLY A 483 34.20 23.73 57.44
N VAL A 484 35.36 24.23 57.00
CA VAL A 484 35.49 25.02 55.77
C VAL A 484 35.45 24.14 54.52
N SER A 485 36.04 22.94 54.57
CA SER A 485 36.01 21.99 53.43
C SER A 485 34.60 21.45 53.18
N GLU A 486 33.84 21.16 54.25
CA GLU A 486 32.46 20.71 54.11
C GLU A 486 31.54 21.82 53.59
N ARG A 487 31.74 23.06 54.05
CA ARG A 487 30.99 24.21 53.50
C ARG A 487 31.36 24.49 52.05
N LEU A 488 32.62 24.32 51.67
CA LEU A 488 33.06 24.44 50.27
C LEU A 488 32.39 23.36 49.41
N ARG A 489 32.38 22.11 49.86
CA ARG A 489 31.74 20.98 49.17
C ARG A 489 30.25 21.23 48.92
N THR A 490 29.51 21.61 49.96
CA THR A 490 28.07 21.93 49.83
C THR A 490 27.80 23.12 48.90
N THR A 491 28.67 24.13 48.90
CA THR A 491 28.56 25.28 47.98
C THR A 491 28.85 24.88 46.53
N GLU A 492 29.83 24.00 46.29
CA GLU A 492 30.16 23.48 44.96
C GLU A 492 29.08 22.53 44.41
N GLU A 493 28.49 21.68 45.27
CA GLU A 493 27.35 20.83 44.93
C GLU A 493 26.12 21.67 44.53
N THR A 494 25.82 22.73 45.29
CA THR A 494 24.72 23.66 44.96
C THR A 494 24.99 24.39 43.64
N LEU A 495 26.23 24.82 43.40
CA LEU A 495 26.62 25.48 42.15
C LEU A 495 26.49 24.55 40.94
N ALA A 496 26.86 23.27 41.09
CA ALA A 496 26.74 22.27 40.03
C ALA A 496 25.27 22.01 39.69
N GLN A 497 24.41 21.87 40.70
CA GLN A 497 22.98 21.68 40.52
C GLN A 497 22.32 22.87 39.82
N GLN A 498 22.61 24.09 40.25
CA GLN A 498 22.08 25.31 39.61
C GLN A 498 22.61 25.53 38.19
N THR A 499 23.83 25.06 37.89
CA THR A 499 24.39 25.10 36.52
C THR A 499 23.68 24.10 35.60
N GLN A 500 23.39 22.89 36.10
CA GLN A 500 22.62 21.88 35.37
C GLN A 500 21.18 22.35 35.10
N GLU A 501 20.53 22.98 36.08
CA GLU A 501 19.20 23.59 35.90
C GLU A 501 19.23 24.71 34.86
N LYS A 502 20.31 25.51 34.79
CA LYS A 502 20.49 26.55 33.77
C LYS A 502 20.72 25.97 32.38
N GLU A 503 21.49 24.90 32.25
CA GLU A 503 21.69 24.20 30.96
C GLU A 503 20.39 23.56 30.47
N GLN A 504 19.62 22.95 31.37
CA GLN A 504 18.29 22.43 31.07
C GLN A 504 17.31 23.56 30.68
N ALA A 505 17.36 24.69 31.36
CA ALA A 505 16.56 25.87 30.99
C ALA A 505 16.98 26.46 29.64
N ALA A 506 18.28 26.48 29.30
CA ALA A 506 18.77 26.95 28.01
C ALA A 506 18.37 26.02 26.85
N LEU A 507 18.43 24.70 27.06
CA LEU A 507 17.93 23.71 26.11
C LEU A 507 16.40 23.86 25.93
N ALA A 508 15.64 24.02 27.02
CA ALA A 508 14.22 24.29 26.97
C ALA A 508 13.90 25.61 26.23
N GLU A 509 14.69 26.67 26.44
CA GLU A 509 14.55 27.94 25.74
C GLU A 509 14.82 27.81 24.24
N SER A 510 15.82 27.00 23.84
CA SER A 510 16.10 26.73 22.43
C SER A 510 14.96 25.96 21.75
N HIS A 511 14.40 24.96 22.44
CA HIS A 511 13.22 24.21 21.98
C HIS A 511 11.98 25.11 21.91
N ASN A 512 11.81 26.01 22.87
CA ASN A 512 10.72 27.00 22.87
C ASN A 512 10.87 28.02 21.75
N ARG A 513 12.09 28.47 21.43
CA ARG A 513 12.35 29.34 20.26
C ARG A 513 12.05 28.65 18.94
N GLN A 514 12.41 27.37 18.81
CA GLN A 514 12.08 26.58 17.61
C GLN A 514 10.58 26.36 17.47
N ARG A 515 9.87 26.06 18.58
CA ARG A 515 8.41 25.98 18.61
C ARG A 515 7.75 27.32 18.29
N ALA A 516 8.29 28.43 18.80
CA ALA A 516 7.80 29.78 18.50
C ALA A 516 7.99 30.14 17.01
N ALA A 517 9.12 29.78 16.41
CA ALA A 517 9.36 30.00 14.97
C ALA A 517 8.43 29.14 14.09
N GLN A 518 8.21 27.87 14.46
CA GLN A 518 7.23 26.99 13.80
C GLN A 518 5.80 27.52 13.95
N ARG A 519 5.43 27.98 15.14
CA ARG A 519 4.15 28.62 15.40
C ARG A 519 3.96 29.88 14.55
N GLN A 520 4.96 30.76 14.49
CA GLN A 520 4.89 31.98 13.67
C GLN A 520 4.71 31.66 12.18
N THR A 521 5.35 30.59 11.69
CA THR A 521 5.18 30.13 10.30
C THR A 521 3.76 29.62 10.07
N LEU A 522 3.22 28.81 10.98
CA LEU A 522 1.84 28.31 10.91
C LEU A 522 0.80 29.42 11.05
N GLU A 523 1.04 30.44 11.89
CA GLU A 523 0.18 31.62 12.02
C GLU A 523 0.17 32.47 10.73
N GLN A 524 1.30 32.57 10.02
CA GLN A 524 1.37 33.23 8.71
C GLN A 524 0.60 32.46 7.64
N GLU A 525 0.73 31.12 7.59
CA GLU A 525 -0.05 30.27 6.70
C GLU A 525 -1.56 30.36 6.98
N LEU A 526 -1.94 30.41 8.26
CA LEU A 526 -3.33 30.55 8.69
C LEU A 526 -3.90 31.92 8.29
N ALA A 527 -3.11 32.99 8.39
CA ALA A 527 -3.51 34.32 7.93
C ALA A 527 -3.78 34.35 6.41
N ILE A 528 -2.95 33.66 5.61
CA ILE A 528 -3.17 33.54 4.15
C ILE A 528 -4.49 32.79 3.88
N LEU A 529 -4.73 31.66 4.56
CA LEU A 529 -5.96 30.89 4.39
C LEU A 529 -7.22 31.66 4.85
N MET A 530 -7.12 32.48 5.89
CA MET A 530 -8.22 33.37 6.32
C MET A 530 -8.49 34.47 5.27
N GLN A 531 -7.45 34.96 4.59
CA GLN A 531 -7.63 35.91 3.49
C GLN A 531 -8.31 35.25 2.27
N GLU A 532 -7.95 34.01 1.93
CA GLU A 532 -8.65 33.21 0.91
C GLU A 532 -10.11 32.96 1.31
N GLN A 533 -10.39 32.68 2.59
CA GLN A 533 -11.75 32.52 3.12
C GLN A 533 -12.59 33.79 2.90
N GLN A 534 -12.00 34.96 3.17
CA GLN A 534 -12.69 36.24 3.03
C GLN A 534 -13.03 36.55 1.57
N GLN A 535 -12.09 36.32 0.65
CA GLN A 535 -12.32 36.50 -0.80
C GLN A 535 -13.41 35.54 -1.31
N LEU A 536 -13.40 34.30 -0.83
CA LEU A 536 -14.38 33.29 -1.21
C LEU A 536 -15.78 33.63 -0.62
N ALA A 537 -15.83 34.17 0.60
CA ALA A 537 -17.04 34.64 1.26
C ALA A 537 -17.70 35.82 0.51
N GLU A 538 -16.89 36.79 0.08
CA GLU A 538 -17.35 37.91 -0.75
C GLU A 538 -17.93 37.42 -2.09
N SER A 539 -17.34 36.37 -2.69
CA SER A 539 -17.82 35.81 -3.96
C SER A 539 -19.12 34.99 -3.86
N MET A 540 -19.39 34.39 -2.69
CA MET A 540 -20.54 33.50 -2.45
C MET A 540 -21.65 34.14 -1.60
N GLY A 541 -21.43 35.35 -1.07
CA GLY A 541 -22.44 36.12 -0.32
C GLY A 541 -22.77 35.56 1.07
N PHE A 542 -21.83 34.84 1.71
CA PHE A 542 -21.97 34.37 3.10
C PHE A 542 -21.08 35.17 4.06
N ASP A 543 -21.36 35.11 5.36
CA ASP A 543 -20.61 35.86 6.39
C ASP A 543 -19.12 35.42 6.44
N PRO A 544 -18.16 36.34 6.16
CA PRO A 544 -16.72 36.05 6.23
C PRO A 544 -16.25 35.61 7.62
N MET A 545 -17.00 35.91 8.68
CA MET A 545 -16.69 35.55 10.07
C MET A 545 -17.21 34.15 10.46
N ALA A 546 -17.84 33.42 9.54
CA ALA A 546 -18.34 32.08 9.82
C ALA A 546 -17.19 31.10 10.15
N THR A 547 -17.39 30.27 11.17
CA THR A 547 -16.45 29.19 11.51
C THR A 547 -16.28 28.22 10.33
N ALA A 548 -15.17 27.50 10.24
CA ALA A 548 -14.96 26.48 9.20
C ALA A 548 -16.10 25.45 9.14
N GLN A 549 -16.71 25.12 10.28
CA GLN A 549 -17.93 24.29 10.35
C GLN A 549 -19.18 24.98 9.79
N GLY A 550 -19.29 26.31 9.97
CA GLY A 550 -20.33 27.13 9.36
C GLY A 550 -20.22 27.19 7.84
N VAL A 551 -18.99 27.32 7.29
CA VAL A 551 -18.73 27.29 5.84
C VAL A 551 -19.13 25.94 5.24
N LEU A 552 -18.76 24.82 5.88
CA LEU A 552 -19.14 23.48 5.43
C LEU A 552 -20.66 23.27 5.45
N ARG A 553 -21.33 23.72 6.53
CA ARG A 553 -22.79 23.63 6.65
C ARG A 553 -23.50 24.48 5.60
N PHE A 554 -23.01 25.68 5.32
CA PHE A 554 -23.55 26.55 4.29
C PHE A 554 -23.38 25.94 2.89
N ALA A 555 -22.19 25.40 2.58
CA ALA A 555 -21.90 24.70 1.32
C ALA A 555 -22.83 23.48 1.09
N GLN A 556 -23.06 22.66 2.11
CA GLN A 556 -23.97 21.51 2.03
C GLN A 556 -25.43 21.92 1.85
N LEU A 557 -25.88 22.97 2.54
CA LEU A 557 -27.25 23.45 2.45
C LEU A 557 -27.54 24.15 1.12
N THR A 558 -26.58 24.90 0.58
CA THR A 558 -26.69 25.52 -0.75
C THR A 558 -26.67 24.48 -1.87
N GLU A 559 -25.86 23.42 -1.75
CA GLU A 559 -25.89 22.29 -2.69
C GLU A 559 -27.26 21.60 -2.69
N ARG A 560 -27.81 21.28 -1.50
CA ARG A 560 -29.14 20.66 -1.37
C ARG A 560 -30.23 21.55 -1.96
N LEU A 561 -30.21 22.85 -1.67
CA LEU A 561 -31.17 23.80 -2.21
C LEU A 561 -31.08 23.87 -3.74
N THR A 562 -29.87 23.95 -4.30
CA THR A 562 -29.65 24.06 -5.75
C THR A 562 -30.09 22.79 -6.46
N ARG A 563 -29.76 21.62 -5.89
CA ARG A 563 -30.18 20.31 -6.41
C ARG A 563 -31.70 20.17 -6.40
N ALA A 564 -32.35 20.41 -5.26
CA ALA A 564 -33.81 20.35 -5.15
C ALA A 564 -34.50 21.33 -6.11
N SER A 565 -33.96 22.55 -6.26
CA SER A 565 -34.50 23.55 -7.21
C SER A 565 -34.39 23.08 -8.66
N SER A 566 -33.25 22.50 -9.05
CA SER A 566 -33.04 21.99 -10.42
C SER A 566 -33.93 20.79 -10.73
N GLN A 567 -34.08 19.86 -9.78
CA GLN A 567 -34.94 18.68 -9.90
C GLN A 567 -36.41 19.08 -9.96
N GLY A 568 -36.84 20.04 -9.12
CA GLY A 568 -38.20 20.57 -9.16
C GLY A 568 -38.53 21.20 -10.51
N ALA A 569 -37.64 22.03 -11.06
CA ALA A 569 -37.84 22.64 -12.37
C ALA A 569 -37.91 21.61 -13.53
N GLU A 570 -37.14 20.54 -13.47
CA GLU A 570 -37.17 19.46 -14.48
C GLU A 570 -38.46 18.64 -14.40
N ILE A 571 -38.90 18.28 -13.19
CA ILE A 571 -40.16 17.57 -12.96
C ILE A 571 -41.33 18.44 -13.47
N GLN A 572 -41.32 19.73 -13.16
CA GLN A 572 -42.38 20.65 -13.57
C GLN A 572 -42.46 20.81 -15.10
N ARG A 573 -41.33 20.96 -15.80
CA ARG A 573 -41.29 20.96 -17.29
C ARG A 573 -41.82 19.65 -17.88
N THR A 574 -41.53 18.52 -17.23
CA THR A 574 -42.02 17.20 -17.66
C THR A 574 -43.52 17.09 -17.49
N MET A 575 -44.05 17.56 -16.35
CA MET A 575 -45.49 17.64 -16.09
C MET A 575 -46.20 18.56 -17.09
N GLU A 576 -45.68 19.75 -17.37
CA GLU A 576 -46.22 20.67 -18.37
C GLU A 576 -46.31 20.01 -19.75
N ARG A 577 -45.25 19.30 -20.18
CA ARG A 577 -45.24 18.56 -21.46
C ARG A 577 -46.30 17.46 -21.47
N TRP A 578 -46.42 16.68 -20.40
CA TRP A 578 -47.40 15.58 -20.33
C TRP A 578 -48.84 16.09 -20.23
N GLN A 579 -49.05 17.21 -19.54
CA GLN A 579 -50.35 17.89 -19.49
C GLN A 579 -50.74 18.44 -20.86
N GLN A 580 -49.78 18.97 -21.63
CA GLN A 580 -50.00 19.39 -23.01
C GLN A 580 -50.33 18.20 -23.94
N GLN A 581 -49.65 17.06 -23.78
CA GLN A 581 -49.95 15.85 -24.55
C GLN A 581 -51.33 15.29 -24.20
N GLN A 582 -51.69 15.28 -22.90
CA GLN A 582 -53.01 14.85 -22.44
C GLN A 582 -54.11 15.75 -23.02
N SER A 583 -53.95 17.08 -22.98
CA SER A 583 -54.94 18.00 -23.54
C SER A 583 -55.08 17.85 -25.06
N GLN A 584 -53.99 17.58 -25.79
CA GLN A 584 -54.04 17.30 -27.23
C GLN A 584 -54.79 16.01 -27.57
N CYS A 585 -54.63 14.94 -26.78
CA CYS A 585 -55.42 13.71 -26.95
C CYS A 585 -56.90 13.97 -26.65
N LEU A 586 -57.21 14.67 -25.55
CA LEU A 586 -58.59 14.99 -25.17
C LEU A 586 -59.28 15.89 -26.20
N GLN A 587 -58.58 16.89 -26.76
CA GLN A 587 -59.13 17.77 -27.80
C GLN A 587 -59.48 17.01 -29.08
N ARG A 588 -58.68 16.03 -29.49
CA ARG A 588 -58.97 15.18 -30.66
C ARG A 588 -60.22 14.32 -30.44
N VAL A 589 -60.36 13.75 -29.25
CA VAL A 589 -61.56 12.98 -28.87
C VAL A 589 -62.80 13.88 -28.80
N GLN A 590 -62.69 15.06 -28.19
CA GLN A 590 -63.77 16.04 -28.11
C GLN A 590 -64.24 16.51 -29.49
N ALA A 591 -63.31 16.83 -30.40
CA ALA A 591 -63.63 17.27 -31.75
C ALA A 591 -64.43 16.22 -32.53
N LEU A 592 -64.02 14.95 -32.42
CA LEU A 592 -64.72 13.87 -33.09
C LEU A 592 -66.07 13.50 -32.41
N LEU A 593 -66.21 13.68 -31.08
CA LEU A 593 -67.49 13.52 -30.38
C LEU A 593 -68.50 14.63 -30.71
N LEU A 594 -68.01 15.87 -30.87
CA LEU A 594 -68.81 17.03 -31.32
C LEU A 594 -69.35 16.83 -32.73
N ASP A 595 -68.53 16.31 -33.64
CA ASP A 595 -68.92 15.99 -35.01
C ASP A 595 -70.08 14.97 -35.06
N GLN A 596 -70.19 14.11 -34.04
CA GLN A 596 -71.25 13.12 -33.88
C GLN A 596 -72.42 13.59 -32.99
N GLY A 597 -72.50 14.89 -32.68
CA GLY A 597 -73.63 15.49 -31.96
C GLY A 597 -73.68 15.21 -30.46
N LEU A 598 -72.58 14.73 -29.85
CA LEU A 598 -72.46 14.56 -28.40
C LEU A 598 -71.78 15.79 -27.76
N PRO A 599 -72.23 16.24 -26.58
CA PRO A 599 -71.65 17.41 -25.93
C PRO A 599 -70.21 17.12 -25.48
N ALA A 600 -69.25 17.94 -25.89
CA ALA A 600 -67.86 17.82 -25.42
C ALA A 600 -67.78 18.06 -23.91
N ALA A 601 -67.43 17.02 -23.16
CA ALA A 601 -67.09 17.14 -21.74
C ALA A 601 -65.58 17.39 -21.58
N GLU A 602 -65.20 18.18 -20.57
CA GLU A 602 -63.78 18.44 -20.25
C GLU A 602 -63.14 17.30 -19.43
N ASP A 603 -63.96 16.53 -18.72
CA ASP A 603 -63.52 15.45 -17.85
C ASP A 603 -63.34 14.11 -18.60
N LEU A 604 -62.19 13.47 -18.37
CA LEU A 604 -61.77 12.22 -19.02
C LEU A 604 -62.75 11.06 -18.75
N ASN A 605 -63.29 10.96 -17.53
CA ASN A 605 -64.24 9.89 -17.20
C ASN A 605 -65.56 10.08 -17.94
N THR A 606 -66.00 11.33 -18.06
CA THR A 606 -67.20 11.69 -18.81
C THR A 606 -67.03 11.42 -20.31
N LEU A 607 -65.86 11.76 -20.90
CA LEU A 607 -65.54 11.45 -22.29
C LEU A 607 -65.50 9.94 -22.58
N ARG A 608 -64.98 9.13 -21.64
CA ARG A 608 -64.99 7.67 -21.76
C ARG A 608 -66.40 7.09 -21.76
N HIS A 609 -67.28 7.61 -20.90
CA HIS A 609 -68.69 7.21 -20.87
C HIS A 609 -69.42 7.61 -22.17
N GLN A 610 -69.16 8.82 -22.68
CA GLN A 610 -69.73 9.28 -23.97
C GLN A 610 -69.24 8.43 -25.15
N PHE A 611 -67.97 8.05 -25.17
CA PHE A 611 -67.42 7.13 -26.17
C PHE A 611 -68.08 5.74 -26.12
N GLN A 612 -68.30 5.19 -24.92
CA GLN A 612 -69.05 3.93 -24.76
C GLN A 612 -70.50 4.06 -25.24
N GLN A 613 -71.15 5.19 -24.97
CA GLN A 613 -72.50 5.47 -25.46
C GLN A 613 -72.54 5.58 -26.99
N LEU A 614 -71.52 6.19 -27.62
CA LEU A 614 -71.38 6.26 -29.07
C LEU A 614 -71.18 4.86 -29.67
N GLN A 615 -70.33 4.03 -29.07
CA GLN A 615 -70.16 2.62 -29.48
C GLN A 615 -71.49 1.86 -29.45
N GLN A 616 -72.27 1.99 -28.37
CA GLN A 616 -73.58 1.34 -28.26
C GLN A 616 -74.59 1.85 -29.30
N ARG A 617 -74.59 3.15 -29.60
CA ARG A 617 -75.44 3.73 -30.65
C ARG A 617 -75.04 3.24 -32.03
N LEU A 618 -73.75 3.10 -32.30
CA LEU A 618 -73.24 2.60 -33.58
C LEU A 618 -73.56 1.13 -33.80
N THR A 619 -73.46 0.30 -32.75
CA THR A 619 -73.92 -1.09 -32.78
C THR A 619 -75.42 -1.17 -33.07
N ARG A 620 -76.25 -0.38 -32.37
CA ARG A 620 -77.70 -0.32 -32.62
C ARG A 620 -78.05 0.17 -34.02
N LEU A 621 -77.30 1.13 -34.57
CA LEU A 621 -77.48 1.60 -35.94
C LEU A 621 -77.16 0.50 -36.96
N GLN A 622 -76.07 -0.25 -36.75
CA GLN A 622 -75.71 -1.38 -37.62
C GLN A 622 -76.75 -2.49 -37.58
N GLU A 623 -77.25 -2.83 -36.38
CA GLU A 623 -78.33 -3.80 -36.17
C GLU A 623 -79.62 -3.34 -36.86
N ALA A 624 -80.05 -2.10 -36.63
CA ALA A 624 -81.27 -1.54 -37.23
C ALA A 624 -81.17 -1.38 -38.76
N ARG A 625 -80.00 -1.03 -39.31
CA ARG A 625 -79.76 -1.01 -40.78
C ARG A 625 -79.81 -2.40 -41.39
N ALA A 626 -79.28 -3.41 -40.70
CA ALA A 626 -79.38 -4.80 -41.13
C ALA A 626 -80.84 -5.29 -41.10
N GLU A 627 -81.61 -4.92 -40.05
CA GLU A 627 -83.03 -5.21 -39.95
C GLU A 627 -83.86 -4.50 -41.02
N GLN A 628 -83.58 -3.22 -41.31
CA GLN A 628 -84.24 -2.48 -42.38
C GLN A 628 -83.95 -3.10 -43.76
N ALA A 629 -82.69 -3.44 -44.04
CA ALA A 629 -82.31 -4.08 -45.29
C ALA A 629 -83.01 -5.44 -45.46
N LYS A 630 -83.09 -6.22 -44.38
CA LYS A 630 -83.81 -7.49 -44.34
C LYS A 630 -85.31 -7.30 -44.56
N ALA A 631 -85.95 -6.40 -43.83
CA ALA A 631 -87.39 -6.12 -43.96
C ALA A 631 -87.75 -5.55 -45.35
N THR A 632 -86.88 -4.73 -45.95
CA THR A 632 -87.05 -4.22 -47.32
C THR A 632 -86.94 -5.34 -48.36
N SER A 633 -85.96 -6.23 -48.19
CA SER A 633 -85.85 -7.43 -49.02
C SER A 633 -87.09 -8.33 -48.86
N ASP A 634 -87.61 -8.46 -47.64
CA ASP A 634 -88.83 -9.23 -47.36
C ASP A 634 -90.08 -8.58 -47.98
N CYS A 635 -90.23 -7.25 -47.94
CA CYS A 635 -91.32 -6.55 -48.64
C CYS A 635 -91.30 -6.82 -50.15
N ASN A 636 -90.12 -6.68 -50.77
CA ASN A 636 -89.96 -6.91 -52.21
C ASN A 636 -90.28 -8.37 -52.57
N ARG A 637 -89.79 -9.31 -51.76
CA ARG A 637 -90.08 -10.73 -51.89
C ARG A 637 -91.57 -11.02 -51.76
N TRP A 638 -92.24 -10.55 -50.71
CA TRP A 638 -93.67 -10.84 -50.50
C TRP A 638 -94.58 -10.19 -51.55
N THR A 639 -94.20 -9.03 -52.08
CA THR A 639 -94.90 -8.39 -53.21
C THR A 639 -94.82 -9.24 -54.47
N GLN A 640 -93.64 -9.79 -54.75
CA GLN A 640 -93.41 -10.70 -55.86
C GLN A 640 -94.16 -12.03 -55.65
N ASP A 641 -94.05 -12.62 -54.46
CA ASP A 641 -94.73 -13.88 -54.10
C ASP A 641 -96.26 -13.76 -54.21
N LEU A 642 -96.85 -12.60 -53.90
CA LEU A 642 -98.30 -12.36 -54.05
C LEU A 642 -98.75 -12.39 -55.52
N ALA A 643 -97.99 -11.75 -56.41
CA ALA A 643 -98.27 -11.76 -57.85
C ALA A 643 -98.11 -13.16 -58.46
N GLU A 644 -97.09 -13.91 -58.03
CA GLU A 644 -96.84 -15.29 -58.45
C GLU A 644 -97.94 -16.26 -57.94
N THR A 645 -98.44 -16.06 -56.72
CA THR A 645 -99.51 -16.87 -56.11
C THR A 645 -100.83 -16.76 -56.88
N GLN A 646 -101.20 -15.56 -57.34
CA GLN A 646 -102.40 -15.33 -58.16
C GLN A 646 -102.31 -15.99 -59.54
N GLN A 647 -101.11 -15.97 -60.13
CA GLN A 647 -100.85 -16.64 -61.41
C GLN A 647 -100.86 -18.18 -61.27
N ALA A 648 -100.34 -18.70 -60.15
CA ALA A 648 -100.32 -20.13 -59.84
C ALA A 648 -101.72 -20.74 -59.62
N LEU A 649 -102.65 -20.00 -59.01
CA LEU A 649 -104.03 -20.43 -58.74
C LEU A 649 -104.78 -20.80 -60.04
N THR A 650 -104.49 -20.07 -61.12
CA THR A 650 -105.05 -20.31 -62.46
C THR A 650 -104.42 -21.53 -63.15
N GLY A 651 -103.17 -21.84 -62.84
CA GLY A 651 -102.39 -22.92 -63.46
C GLY A 651 -102.67 -24.32 -62.89
N ILE A 652 -103.21 -24.45 -61.68
CA ILE A 652 -103.51 -25.75 -61.04
C ILE A 652 -104.56 -26.54 -61.82
N TYR A 653 -105.65 -25.90 -62.22
CA TYR A 653 -106.73 -26.59 -62.94
C TYR A 653 -106.28 -27.12 -64.31
N GLN A 654 -105.45 -26.38 -65.04
CA GLN A 654 -105.02 -26.74 -66.40
C GLN A 654 -104.02 -27.91 -66.45
N ARG A 655 -103.23 -28.15 -65.39
CA ARG A 655 -102.11 -29.11 -65.41
C ARG A 655 -102.51 -30.58 -65.30
N VAL A 656 -103.67 -30.86 -64.72
CA VAL A 656 -104.19 -32.23 -64.54
C VAL A 656 -105.23 -32.57 -65.63
N GLY A 657 -105.38 -31.71 -66.64
CA GLY A 657 -106.35 -31.89 -67.74
C GLY A 657 -107.79 -31.48 -67.41
N LEU A 658 -108.00 -30.66 -66.36
CA LEU A 658 -109.32 -30.23 -65.86
C LEU A 658 -109.59 -28.75 -66.20
N SER A 659 -110.85 -28.32 -66.11
CA SER A 659 -111.27 -26.92 -66.36
C SER A 659 -111.56 -26.16 -65.06
N GLY A 660 -111.37 -24.83 -65.07
CA GLY A 660 -111.43 -23.99 -63.86
C GLY A 660 -112.74 -24.15 -63.07
N GLY A 661 -112.65 -24.46 -61.78
CA GLY A 661 -113.79 -24.64 -60.86
C GLY A 661 -114.18 -26.10 -60.56
N GLN A 662 -113.50 -27.10 -61.13
CA GLN A 662 -113.82 -28.53 -60.94
C GLN A 662 -113.06 -29.16 -59.74
N ARG A 663 -113.50 -28.87 -58.50
CA ARG A 663 -112.82 -29.25 -57.24
C ARG A 663 -112.85 -30.75 -56.89
N SER A 664 -113.91 -31.50 -57.23
CA SER A 664 -114.14 -32.86 -56.72
C SER A 664 -113.29 -33.97 -57.35
N GLU A 665 -112.92 -33.83 -58.62
CA GLU A 665 -112.12 -34.83 -59.36
C GLU A 665 -110.61 -34.71 -59.08
N LEU A 666 -110.17 -33.51 -58.68
CA LEU A 666 -108.82 -33.22 -58.23
C LEU A 666 -108.51 -33.91 -56.88
N LEU A 667 -109.47 -33.93 -55.94
CA LEU A 667 -109.31 -34.45 -54.57
C LEU A 667 -108.95 -35.95 -54.50
N ALA A 668 -109.53 -36.79 -55.37
CA ALA A 668 -109.30 -38.24 -55.36
C ALA A 668 -107.88 -38.65 -55.81
N LEU A 669 -107.22 -37.80 -56.59
CA LEU A 669 -105.83 -37.99 -57.03
C LEU A 669 -104.79 -37.48 -56.02
N CYS A 670 -105.23 -36.68 -55.03
CA CYS A 670 -104.37 -36.02 -54.05
C CYS A 670 -104.07 -36.86 -52.80
N GLU A 671 -104.93 -37.82 -52.44
CA GLU A 671 -104.75 -38.66 -51.24
C GLU A 671 -103.47 -39.53 -51.28
N GLN A 672 -102.90 -39.81 -52.45
CA GLN A 672 -101.69 -40.64 -52.61
C GLN A 672 -100.39 -39.81 -52.66
N LEU A 673 -100.47 -38.50 -52.46
CA LEU A 673 -99.41 -37.60 -52.88
C LEU A 673 -98.45 -37.06 -51.81
N PRO A 674 -98.84 -36.70 -50.58
CA PRO A 674 -97.90 -36.17 -49.57
C PRO A 674 -96.67 -37.07 -49.36
N ALA A 675 -96.86 -38.39 -49.45
CA ALA A 675 -95.78 -39.39 -49.39
C ALA A 675 -94.83 -39.37 -50.61
N TYR A 676 -95.32 -39.01 -51.80
CA TYR A 676 -94.54 -38.85 -53.03
C TYR A 676 -93.78 -37.51 -53.06
N GLN A 677 -94.42 -36.41 -52.64
CA GLN A 677 -93.80 -35.09 -52.58
C GLN A 677 -92.67 -35.00 -51.55
N GLN A 678 -92.87 -35.56 -50.35
CA GLN A 678 -91.83 -35.55 -49.32
C GLN A 678 -90.58 -36.29 -49.81
N ALA A 679 -90.74 -37.41 -50.51
CA ALA A 679 -89.63 -38.14 -51.12
C ALA A 679 -88.98 -37.37 -52.28
N LYS A 680 -89.75 -36.64 -53.10
CA LYS A 680 -89.25 -35.81 -54.22
C LYS A 680 -88.46 -34.58 -53.75
N THR A 681 -88.95 -33.85 -52.75
CA THR A 681 -88.25 -32.70 -52.16
C THR A 681 -86.96 -33.16 -51.47
N GLN A 682 -87.01 -34.24 -50.70
CA GLN A 682 -85.81 -34.83 -50.10
C GLN A 682 -84.80 -35.29 -51.17
N LEU A 683 -85.26 -35.80 -52.32
CA LEU A 683 -84.36 -36.16 -53.42
C LEU A 683 -83.69 -34.91 -54.02
N GLN A 684 -84.43 -33.82 -54.23
CA GLN A 684 -83.88 -32.57 -54.77
C GLN A 684 -82.89 -31.92 -53.81
N GLU A 685 -83.20 -31.85 -52.52
CA GLU A 685 -82.31 -31.33 -51.48
C GLU A 685 -81.04 -32.18 -51.35
N THR A 686 -81.16 -33.51 -51.27
CA THR A 686 -80.00 -34.41 -51.19
C THR A 686 -79.18 -34.42 -52.47
N THR A 687 -79.79 -34.21 -53.64
CA THR A 687 -79.08 -34.07 -54.92
C THR A 687 -78.32 -32.74 -55.01
N ALA A 688 -78.93 -31.63 -54.57
CA ALA A 688 -78.27 -30.33 -54.51
C ALA A 688 -77.07 -30.37 -53.55
N VAL A 689 -77.24 -30.97 -52.37
CA VAL A 689 -76.15 -31.16 -51.40
C VAL A 689 -75.08 -32.10 -51.93
N GLU A 690 -75.43 -33.20 -52.62
CA GLU A 690 -74.42 -34.08 -53.25
C GLU A 690 -73.61 -33.32 -54.32
N THR A 691 -74.29 -32.56 -55.18
CA THR A 691 -73.65 -31.78 -56.26
C THR A 691 -72.75 -30.69 -55.68
N GLU A 692 -73.20 -29.99 -54.64
CA GLU A 692 -72.39 -28.99 -53.93
C GLU A 692 -71.14 -29.61 -53.28
N ARG A 693 -71.29 -30.78 -52.65
CA ARG A 693 -70.17 -31.48 -52.00
C ARG A 693 -69.21 -32.16 -52.97
N GLN A 694 -69.66 -32.45 -54.20
CA GLN A 694 -68.82 -32.95 -55.28
C GLN A 694 -67.90 -31.87 -55.88
N LEU A 695 -68.35 -30.61 -55.90
CA LEU A 695 -67.59 -29.50 -56.50
C LEU A 695 -66.17 -29.39 -55.94
N GLY A 696 -65.18 -29.51 -56.83
CA GLY A 696 -63.75 -29.41 -56.49
C GLY A 696 -63.07 -30.73 -56.10
N LEU A 697 -63.81 -31.83 -55.97
CA LEU A 697 -63.25 -33.19 -55.82
C LEU A 697 -63.04 -33.90 -57.17
N ASP A 698 -63.66 -33.43 -58.25
CA ASP A 698 -63.54 -34.00 -59.61
C ASP A 698 -62.08 -34.04 -60.14
N GLN A 699 -61.18 -33.25 -59.53
CA GLN A 699 -59.76 -33.21 -59.86
C GLN A 699 -58.93 -34.26 -59.10
N LEU A 700 -59.54 -35.04 -58.21
CA LEU A 700 -58.89 -36.04 -57.34
C LEU A 700 -59.50 -37.43 -57.56
N PRO A 701 -59.12 -38.14 -58.65
CA PRO A 701 -59.78 -39.37 -59.11
C PRO A 701 -59.74 -40.52 -58.11
N GLU A 702 -58.72 -40.59 -57.25
CA GLU A 702 -58.62 -41.60 -56.19
C GLU A 702 -59.69 -41.42 -55.11
N LEU A 703 -59.92 -40.18 -54.66
CA LEU A 703 -60.99 -39.88 -53.70
C LEU A 703 -62.37 -40.05 -54.32
N VAL A 704 -62.51 -39.69 -55.61
CA VAL A 704 -63.74 -39.93 -56.37
C VAL A 704 -64.08 -41.42 -56.42
N ALA A 705 -63.12 -42.26 -56.76
CA ALA A 705 -63.31 -43.71 -56.81
C ALA A 705 -63.74 -44.29 -55.44
N LEU A 706 -63.14 -43.82 -54.33
CA LEU A 706 -63.51 -44.24 -52.98
C LEU A 706 -64.94 -43.83 -52.60
N VAL A 707 -65.36 -42.63 -52.96
CA VAL A 707 -66.73 -42.14 -52.72
C VAL A 707 -67.74 -42.91 -53.58
N GLU A 708 -67.43 -43.18 -54.85
CA GLU A 708 -68.31 -43.95 -55.73
C GLU A 708 -68.44 -45.43 -55.31
N ALA A 709 -67.37 -46.01 -54.76
CA ALA A 709 -67.35 -47.37 -54.21
C ALA A 709 -68.01 -47.49 -52.83
N GLY A 710 -68.29 -46.37 -52.16
CA GLY A 710 -68.93 -46.35 -50.84
C GLY A 710 -67.99 -46.64 -49.66
N ASP A 711 -66.67 -46.51 -49.84
CA ASP A 711 -65.66 -46.94 -48.86
C ASP A 711 -65.38 -45.88 -47.77
N ASN A 712 -66.30 -45.80 -46.81
CA ASN A 712 -66.20 -44.89 -45.67
C ASN A 712 -64.99 -45.21 -44.76
N VAL A 713 -64.67 -46.50 -44.59
CA VAL A 713 -63.61 -46.94 -43.67
C VAL A 713 -62.25 -46.43 -44.13
N THR A 714 -61.93 -46.59 -45.41
CA THR A 714 -60.66 -46.12 -45.97
C THR A 714 -60.55 -44.60 -45.92
N LEU A 715 -61.63 -43.87 -46.22
CA LEU A 715 -61.65 -42.40 -46.14
C LEU A 715 -61.45 -41.88 -44.70
N GLN A 716 -62.06 -42.51 -43.69
CA GLN A 716 -61.85 -42.15 -42.28
C GLN A 716 -60.43 -42.46 -41.81
N GLN A 717 -59.84 -43.58 -42.24
CA GLN A 717 -58.45 -43.92 -41.93
C GLN A 717 -57.47 -42.91 -42.54
N GLN A 718 -57.68 -42.53 -43.82
CA GLN A 718 -56.87 -41.50 -44.48
C GLN A 718 -57.01 -40.13 -43.80
N GLN A 719 -58.21 -39.75 -43.37
CA GLN A 719 -58.44 -38.50 -42.63
C GLN A 719 -57.66 -38.48 -41.31
N ALA A 720 -57.73 -39.57 -40.53
CA ALA A 720 -57.02 -39.68 -39.25
C ALA A 720 -55.49 -39.60 -39.46
N GLN A 721 -54.96 -40.32 -40.46
CA GLN A 721 -53.55 -40.31 -40.80
C GLN A 721 -53.05 -38.90 -41.19
N PHE A 722 -53.76 -38.19 -42.07
CA PHE A 722 -53.35 -36.85 -42.49
C PHE A 722 -53.52 -35.81 -41.38
N HIS A 723 -54.51 -35.93 -40.51
CA HIS A 723 -54.62 -35.07 -39.32
C HIS A 723 -53.48 -35.28 -38.33
N GLU A 724 -53.05 -36.52 -38.10
CA GLU A 724 -51.91 -36.82 -37.25
C GLU A 724 -50.62 -36.20 -37.80
N GLN A 725 -50.40 -36.31 -39.12
CA GLN A 725 -49.26 -35.71 -39.81
C GLN A 725 -49.30 -34.16 -39.82
N ALA A 726 -50.48 -33.55 -39.80
CA ALA A 726 -50.65 -32.09 -39.78
C ALA A 726 -50.62 -31.48 -38.37
N ARG A 727 -50.67 -32.30 -37.31
CA ARG A 727 -50.87 -31.87 -35.91
C ARG A 727 -49.84 -30.85 -35.42
N ASP A 728 -48.58 -31.04 -35.80
CA ASP A 728 -47.46 -30.24 -35.28
C ASP A 728 -47.16 -29.01 -36.14
N LEU A 729 -47.94 -28.72 -37.18
CA LEU A 729 -47.67 -27.64 -38.14
C LEU A 729 -47.46 -26.27 -37.46
N ASP A 730 -48.36 -25.89 -36.56
CA ASP A 730 -48.28 -24.59 -35.88
C ASP A 730 -47.06 -24.51 -34.95
N ARG A 731 -46.67 -25.63 -34.31
CA ARG A 731 -45.46 -25.73 -33.48
C ARG A 731 -44.22 -25.52 -34.35
N LEU A 732 -44.11 -26.24 -35.46
CA LEU A 732 -42.97 -26.16 -36.37
C LEU A 732 -42.83 -24.77 -37.00
N GLN A 733 -43.95 -24.12 -37.36
CA GLN A 733 -43.94 -22.73 -37.86
C GLN A 733 -43.46 -21.73 -36.82
N GLN A 734 -43.88 -21.87 -35.55
CA GLN A 734 -43.40 -21.04 -34.45
C GLN A 734 -41.91 -21.26 -34.17
N GLU A 735 -41.44 -22.51 -34.21
CA GLU A 735 -40.02 -22.86 -34.07
C GLU A 735 -39.18 -22.23 -35.19
N ARG A 736 -39.63 -22.30 -36.45
CA ARG A 736 -38.97 -21.63 -37.58
C ARG A 736 -38.90 -20.12 -37.38
N ALA A 737 -40.01 -19.49 -36.99
CA ALA A 737 -40.04 -18.04 -36.76
C ALA A 737 -39.08 -17.62 -35.63
N ARG A 738 -39.04 -18.37 -34.52
CA ARG A 738 -38.10 -18.12 -33.40
C ARG A 738 -36.64 -18.28 -33.82
N LEU A 739 -36.32 -19.31 -34.60
CA LEU A 739 -34.97 -19.59 -35.06
C LEU A 739 -34.50 -18.51 -36.04
N LEU A 740 -35.34 -18.10 -37.00
CA LEU A 740 -35.05 -17.01 -37.93
C LEU A 740 -34.83 -15.68 -37.19
N ALA A 741 -35.67 -15.36 -36.20
CA ALA A 741 -35.50 -14.15 -35.39
C ALA A 741 -34.17 -14.15 -34.62
N ARG A 742 -33.77 -15.30 -34.04
CA ARG A 742 -32.47 -15.45 -33.37
C ARG A 742 -31.29 -15.32 -34.33
N LEU A 743 -31.39 -15.89 -35.55
CA LEU A 743 -30.36 -15.76 -36.57
C LEU A 743 -30.21 -14.33 -37.07
N ASP A 744 -31.31 -13.61 -37.28
CA ASP A 744 -31.29 -12.22 -37.74
C ASP A 744 -30.72 -11.28 -36.66
N GLN A 745 -31.14 -11.44 -35.40
CA GLN A 745 -30.58 -10.70 -34.28
C GLN A 745 -29.07 -10.99 -34.10
N ALA A 746 -28.63 -12.23 -34.27
CA ALA A 746 -27.21 -12.59 -34.21
C ALA A 746 -26.43 -12.01 -35.39
N GLY A 747 -27.02 -11.95 -36.59
CA GLY A 747 -26.40 -11.40 -37.80
C GLY A 747 -26.21 -9.87 -37.76
N GLN A 748 -27.13 -9.15 -37.11
CA GLN A 748 -27.05 -7.70 -36.92
C GLN A 748 -26.09 -7.30 -35.80
N ASN A 749 -25.92 -8.17 -34.80
CA ASN A 749 -25.03 -7.91 -33.68
C ASN A 749 -23.56 -8.16 -34.04
N GLN A 750 -22.75 -7.09 -34.09
CA GLN A 750 -21.30 -7.16 -34.25
C GLN A 750 -20.56 -7.74 -33.01
N ALA A 751 -21.22 -8.55 -32.20
CA ALA A 751 -20.74 -9.03 -30.90
C ALA A 751 -19.40 -9.78 -31.01
N LEU A 752 -19.22 -10.62 -32.03
CA LEU A 752 -17.95 -11.33 -32.24
C LEU A 752 -16.80 -10.38 -32.61
N ALA A 753 -17.06 -9.38 -33.46
CA ALA A 753 -16.06 -8.39 -33.84
C ALA A 753 -15.68 -7.50 -32.65
N GLN A 754 -16.69 -7.06 -31.87
CA GLN A 754 -16.48 -6.30 -30.64
C GLN A 754 -15.69 -7.09 -29.59
N ALA A 755 -16.02 -8.38 -29.39
CA ALA A 755 -15.28 -9.23 -28.45
C ALA A 755 -13.83 -9.44 -28.89
N ARG A 756 -13.56 -9.63 -30.19
CA ARG A 756 -12.20 -9.71 -30.74
C ARG A 756 -11.43 -8.40 -30.55
N LEU A 757 -12.08 -7.26 -30.77
CA LEU A 757 -11.48 -5.94 -30.56
C LEU A 757 -11.16 -5.70 -29.08
N ALA A 758 -12.11 -5.98 -28.19
CA ALA A 758 -11.93 -5.83 -26.74
C ALA A 758 -10.80 -6.72 -26.20
N ARG A 759 -10.70 -7.98 -26.70
CA ARG A 759 -9.56 -8.86 -26.40
C ARG A 759 -8.25 -8.25 -26.87
N LYS A 760 -8.20 -7.73 -28.10
CA LYS A 760 -6.99 -7.11 -28.65
C LYS A 760 -6.56 -5.89 -27.83
N GLN A 761 -7.50 -5.03 -27.44
CA GLN A 761 -7.24 -3.88 -26.58
C GLN A 761 -6.67 -4.31 -25.22
N ALA A 762 -7.30 -5.28 -24.55
CA ALA A 762 -6.80 -5.80 -23.28
C ALA A 762 -5.40 -6.44 -23.41
N HIS A 763 -5.12 -7.09 -24.54
CA HIS A 763 -3.80 -7.63 -24.85
C HIS A 763 -2.76 -6.50 -25.04
N ASP A 764 -3.11 -5.46 -25.80
CA ASP A 764 -2.22 -4.33 -26.07
C ASP A 764 -1.94 -3.52 -24.79
N GLU A 765 -2.93 -3.37 -23.91
CA GLU A 765 -2.76 -2.79 -22.57
C GLU A 765 -1.82 -3.62 -21.70
N LEU A 766 -1.98 -4.95 -21.68
CA LEU A 766 -1.07 -5.84 -20.96
C LEU A 766 0.34 -5.76 -21.54
N LYS A 767 0.48 -5.68 -22.86
CA LYS A 767 1.78 -5.53 -23.51
C LYS A 767 2.45 -4.20 -23.14
N GLN A 768 1.70 -3.10 -23.07
CA GLN A 768 2.24 -1.82 -22.60
C GLN A 768 2.69 -1.89 -21.14
N SER A 769 1.91 -2.51 -20.26
CA SER A 769 2.34 -2.75 -18.87
C SER A 769 3.58 -3.64 -18.79
N TRP A 770 3.70 -4.64 -19.67
CA TRP A 770 4.89 -5.48 -19.76
C TRP A 770 6.11 -4.70 -20.26
N ASP A 771 5.97 -3.88 -21.30
CA ASP A 771 7.05 -3.03 -21.82
C ASP A 771 7.51 -2.02 -20.76
N GLN A 772 6.58 -1.44 -19.98
CA GLN A 772 6.89 -0.56 -18.84
C GLN A 772 7.64 -1.32 -17.74
N ALA A 773 7.17 -2.50 -17.36
CA ALA A 773 7.83 -3.35 -16.36
C ALA A 773 9.25 -3.76 -16.81
N MET A 774 9.42 -4.14 -18.08
CA MET A 774 10.72 -4.48 -18.63
C MET A 774 11.67 -3.28 -18.67
N LEU A 775 11.18 -2.10 -19.06
CA LEU A 775 11.98 -0.87 -19.06
C LEU A 775 12.38 -0.48 -17.64
N ALA A 776 11.46 -0.57 -16.69
CA ALA A 776 11.74 -0.31 -15.28
C ALA A 776 12.79 -1.29 -14.74
N GLN A 777 12.63 -2.59 -15.00
CA GLN A 777 13.56 -3.61 -14.54
C GLN A 777 14.93 -3.48 -15.20
N ALA A 778 14.99 -3.19 -16.50
CA ALA A 778 16.23 -2.90 -17.20
C ALA A 778 16.90 -1.63 -16.67
N GLY A 779 16.11 -0.58 -16.39
CA GLY A 779 16.57 0.65 -15.75
C GLY A 779 17.13 0.38 -14.36
N GLN A 780 16.43 -0.37 -13.52
CA GLN A 780 16.90 -0.77 -12.19
C GLN A 780 18.19 -1.58 -12.28
N PHE A 781 18.27 -2.53 -13.21
CA PHE A 781 19.47 -3.34 -13.44
C PHE A 781 20.66 -2.47 -13.84
N LEU A 782 20.50 -1.60 -14.83
CA LEU A 782 21.55 -0.69 -15.30
C LEU A 782 21.94 0.33 -14.23
N LEU A 783 20.97 0.93 -13.52
CA LEU A 783 21.24 1.86 -12.42
C LEU A 783 21.96 1.16 -11.27
N THR A 784 21.61 -0.10 -10.96
CA THR A 784 22.32 -0.91 -9.96
C THR A 784 23.77 -1.10 -10.39
N GLN A 785 23.99 -1.50 -11.65
CA GLN A 785 25.32 -1.71 -12.21
C GLN A 785 26.12 -0.41 -12.22
N VAL A 786 25.56 0.70 -12.72
CA VAL A 786 26.21 2.03 -12.71
C VAL A 786 26.47 2.51 -11.29
N ALA A 787 25.56 2.31 -10.34
CA ALA A 787 25.77 2.67 -8.96
C ALA A 787 26.87 1.82 -8.30
N GLN A 788 27.05 0.57 -8.73
CA GLN A 788 28.10 -0.32 -8.25
C GLN A 788 29.45 -0.01 -8.90
N ASP A 789 29.49 0.24 -10.20
CA ASP A 789 30.66 0.69 -10.95
C ASP A 789 31.10 2.06 -10.41
N HIS A 790 30.19 3.03 -10.24
CA HIS A 790 30.49 4.33 -9.64
C HIS A 790 30.98 4.20 -8.19
N ARG A 791 30.37 3.33 -7.37
CA ARG A 791 30.86 3.05 -6.00
C ARG A 791 32.27 2.46 -5.98
N THR A 792 32.64 1.68 -7.01
CA THR A 792 33.93 0.98 -7.10
C THR A 792 35.01 1.88 -7.72
N GLU A 793 34.68 2.61 -8.78
CA GLU A 793 35.59 3.49 -9.53
C GLU A 793 35.80 4.85 -8.84
N HIS A 794 34.78 5.35 -8.11
CA HIS A 794 34.81 6.62 -7.38
C HIS A 794 34.77 6.45 -5.85
N GLN A 795 35.17 5.27 -5.32
CA GLN A 795 35.33 5.11 -3.88
C GLN A 795 36.39 6.12 -3.38
N PRO A 796 36.08 7.00 -2.41
CA PRO A 796 37.11 7.84 -1.81
C PRO A 796 38.22 6.95 -1.24
N GLN A 797 39.48 7.24 -1.55
CA GLN A 797 40.62 6.42 -1.11
C GLN A 797 40.63 6.24 0.41
N VAL A 798 40.10 7.22 1.15
CA VAL A 798 39.88 7.16 2.60
C VAL A 798 39.00 5.98 2.97
N LEU A 799 37.84 5.83 2.33
CA LEU A 799 36.88 4.77 2.67
C LEU A 799 37.45 3.39 2.31
N ALA A 800 38.13 3.26 1.16
CA ALA A 800 38.77 2.01 0.76
C ALA A 800 39.81 1.55 1.81
N ARG A 801 40.67 2.48 2.27
CA ARG A 801 41.65 2.19 3.32
C ARG A 801 41.02 1.96 4.70
N ALA A 802 39.95 2.66 5.02
CA ALA A 802 39.21 2.46 6.28
C ALA A 802 38.59 1.07 6.31
N ARG A 803 37.99 0.64 5.19
CA ARG A 803 37.41 -0.69 5.00
C ARG A 803 38.45 -1.79 5.17
N GLU A 804 39.61 -1.67 4.51
CA GLU A 804 40.72 -2.62 4.63
C GLU A 804 41.20 -2.75 6.08
N ARG A 805 41.55 -1.63 6.72
CA ARG A 805 42.02 -1.64 8.11
C ARG A 805 40.98 -2.19 9.08
N PHE A 806 39.70 -1.85 8.88
CA PHE A 806 38.64 -2.32 9.73
C PHE A 806 38.37 -3.82 9.56
N ALA A 807 38.44 -4.33 8.33
CA ALA A 807 38.39 -5.77 8.07
C ALA A 807 39.54 -6.49 8.79
N ASP A 808 40.77 -5.95 8.73
CA ASP A 808 41.92 -6.52 9.44
C ASP A 808 41.74 -6.51 10.97
N PHE A 809 41.26 -5.40 11.54
CA PHE A 809 40.98 -5.26 12.98
C PHE A 809 39.92 -6.24 13.49
N THR A 810 39.05 -6.70 12.60
CA THR A 810 37.90 -7.56 12.93
C THR A 810 37.99 -8.97 12.34
N HIS A 811 39.15 -9.37 11.81
CA HIS A 811 39.37 -10.67 11.16
C HIS A 811 38.36 -10.97 10.05
N HIS A 812 38.06 -9.96 9.22
CA HIS A 812 37.10 -10.02 8.11
C HIS A 812 35.67 -10.39 8.54
N ARG A 813 35.34 -10.25 9.84
CA ARG A 813 33.96 -10.39 10.30
C ARG A 813 33.08 -9.25 9.80
N TYR A 814 33.61 -8.03 9.78
CA TYR A 814 32.84 -6.89 9.33
C TYR A 814 33.44 -6.30 8.07
N ASP A 815 32.56 -6.00 7.13
CA ASP A 815 32.89 -5.28 5.92
C ASP A 815 32.26 -3.87 5.95
N LEU A 816 33.10 -2.84 5.82
CA LEU A 816 32.65 -1.45 5.88
C LEU A 816 32.12 -1.00 4.52
N GLN A 817 30.87 -0.56 4.53
CA GLN A 817 30.15 -0.10 3.34
C GLN A 817 29.49 1.26 3.60
N LEU A 818 29.05 1.91 2.52
CA LEU A 818 28.15 3.05 2.59
C LEU A 818 26.80 2.62 2.01
N ASP A 819 25.71 3.03 2.64
CA ASP A 819 24.38 2.87 2.04
C ASP A 819 24.11 3.91 0.95
N GLU A 820 22.92 3.81 0.34
CA GLU A 820 22.46 4.69 -0.74
C GLU A 820 22.43 6.17 -0.35
N GLN A 821 22.37 6.48 0.94
CA GLN A 821 22.34 7.85 1.48
C GLN A 821 23.74 8.37 1.83
N GLY A 822 24.78 7.56 1.65
CA GLY A 822 26.15 7.87 2.06
C GLY A 822 26.36 7.78 3.58
N GLU A 823 25.54 7.01 4.29
CA GLU A 823 25.72 6.69 5.70
C GLU A 823 26.53 5.39 5.87
N LEU A 824 27.30 5.30 6.96
CA LEU A 824 28.09 4.10 7.24
C LEU A 824 27.19 2.90 7.55
N ARG A 825 27.42 1.80 6.84
CA ARG A 825 26.85 0.49 7.12
C ARG A 825 27.97 -0.53 7.27
N LEU A 826 27.77 -1.46 8.20
CA LEU A 826 28.69 -2.55 8.43
C LEU A 826 27.97 -3.85 8.09
N TRP A 827 28.51 -4.59 7.13
CA TRP A 827 28.01 -5.92 6.83
C TRP A 827 28.71 -6.93 7.73
N ASP A 828 27.98 -7.56 8.66
CA ASP A 828 28.50 -8.72 9.41
C ASP A 828 28.49 -9.92 8.45
N THR A 829 29.67 -10.37 8.04
CA THR A 829 29.85 -11.44 7.05
C THR A 829 29.38 -12.80 7.55
N VAL A 830 29.33 -12.96 8.88
CA VAL A 830 28.92 -14.21 9.55
C VAL A 830 27.42 -14.24 9.70
N GLN A 831 26.84 -13.19 10.29
CA GLN A 831 25.39 -13.09 10.51
C GLN A 831 24.61 -12.68 9.26
N GLU A 832 25.32 -12.29 8.20
CA GLU A 832 24.77 -11.81 6.94
C GLU A 832 23.76 -10.68 7.14
N LEU A 833 24.13 -9.73 8.01
CA LEU A 833 23.27 -8.66 8.46
C LEU A 833 23.97 -7.31 8.37
N ALA A 834 23.30 -6.35 7.73
CA ALA A 834 23.71 -4.95 7.72
C ALA A 834 23.39 -4.28 9.07
N GLN A 835 24.41 -3.71 9.71
CA GLN A 835 24.33 -3.02 10.98
C GLN A 835 24.75 -1.56 10.83
N THR A 836 24.22 -0.70 11.69
CA THR A 836 24.68 0.68 11.86
C THR A 836 25.78 0.73 12.90
N PRO A 837 26.68 1.74 12.87
CA PRO A 837 27.72 1.89 13.89
C PRO A 837 27.18 1.84 15.33
N SER A 838 25.99 2.38 15.57
CA SER A 838 25.31 2.40 16.88
C SER A 838 24.93 1.02 17.44
N LYS A 839 24.85 -0.03 16.60
CA LYS A 839 24.55 -1.41 17.02
C LYS A 839 25.80 -2.23 17.34
N LEU A 840 26.99 -1.69 17.11
CA LEU A 840 28.25 -2.36 17.39
C LEU A 840 28.56 -2.39 18.90
N SER A 841 29.32 -3.39 19.34
CA SER A 841 29.89 -3.36 20.69
C SER A 841 30.88 -2.18 20.81
N THR A 842 31.05 -1.64 22.03
CA THR A 842 31.94 -0.48 22.27
C THR A 842 33.34 -0.68 21.70
N GLY A 843 33.93 -1.88 21.85
CA GLY A 843 35.24 -2.19 21.28
C GLY A 843 35.25 -2.20 19.74
N THR A 844 34.23 -2.77 19.10
CA THR A 844 34.12 -2.77 17.63
C THR A 844 33.86 -1.36 17.07
N HIS A 845 33.07 -0.55 17.78
CA HIS A 845 32.84 0.85 17.46
C HIS A 845 34.16 1.66 17.49
N MET A 846 34.96 1.49 18.54
CA MET A 846 36.27 2.14 18.64
C MET A 846 37.22 1.71 17.51
N GLN A 847 37.21 0.43 17.14
CA GLN A 847 38.01 -0.09 16.01
C GLN A 847 37.61 0.55 14.66
N LEU A 848 36.31 0.79 14.43
CA LEU A 848 35.81 1.44 13.21
C LEU A 848 36.35 2.87 13.07
N PHE A 849 36.17 3.69 14.10
CA PHE A 849 36.61 5.08 14.06
C PHE A 849 38.13 5.22 14.10
N LEU A 850 38.83 4.28 14.76
CA LEU A 850 40.29 4.18 14.65
C LEU A 850 40.71 3.88 13.20
N ALA A 851 40.09 2.91 12.54
CA ALA A 851 40.38 2.58 11.14
C ALA A 851 40.10 3.77 10.19
N MET A 852 38.99 4.49 10.41
CA MET A 852 38.66 5.70 9.65
C MET A 852 39.68 6.81 9.84
N ARG A 853 40.07 7.14 11.09
CA ARG A 853 41.05 8.19 11.36
C ARG A 853 42.41 7.86 10.77
N LEU A 854 42.88 6.61 10.91
CA LEU A 854 44.12 6.14 10.30
C LEU A 854 44.07 6.15 8.77
N ALA A 855 42.93 5.82 8.19
CA ALA A 855 42.75 5.90 6.74
C ALA A 855 42.77 7.35 6.25
N TRP A 856 42.07 8.26 6.95
CA TRP A 856 42.05 9.69 6.65
C TRP A 856 43.44 10.30 6.68
N THR A 857 44.19 10.12 7.78
CA THR A 857 45.56 10.64 7.91
C THR A 857 46.43 10.13 6.76
N SER A 858 46.40 8.82 6.50
CA SER A 858 47.21 8.19 5.45
C SER A 858 46.92 8.69 4.02
N VAL A 859 45.70 9.19 3.73
CA VAL A 859 45.32 9.69 2.40
C VAL A 859 45.66 11.17 2.25
N HIS A 860 45.37 11.98 3.27
CA HIS A 860 45.58 13.43 3.22
C HIS A 860 47.04 13.84 3.44
N GLU A 861 47.88 12.95 3.98
CA GLU A 861 49.31 13.17 4.12
C GLU A 861 50.12 12.85 2.85
N LYS A 862 49.50 12.34 1.77
CA LYS A 862 50.22 12.07 0.51
C LYS A 862 50.85 13.33 -0.12
N ALA A 863 50.38 14.53 0.25
CA ALA A 863 50.88 15.82 -0.22
C ALA A 863 51.79 16.55 0.80
N GLY A 864 51.98 16.01 2.02
CA GLY A 864 52.71 16.65 3.11
C GLY A 864 53.59 15.69 3.90
N GLU A 865 54.20 16.14 4.99
CA GLU A 865 54.96 15.25 5.86
C GLU A 865 54.08 14.61 6.94
N ALA A 866 54.23 13.29 7.17
CA ALA A 866 53.46 12.59 8.18
C ALA A 866 53.72 13.15 9.59
N LEU A 867 52.65 13.44 10.35
CA LEU A 867 52.74 13.93 11.74
C LEU A 867 52.70 12.78 12.75
N PRO A 868 53.33 12.87 13.94
CA PRO A 868 53.28 11.78 14.92
C PRO A 868 51.85 11.49 15.40
N LEU A 869 51.50 10.20 15.54
CA LEU A 869 50.21 9.76 16.08
C LEU A 869 50.30 9.55 17.59
N PHE A 870 49.33 10.06 18.34
CA PHE A 870 49.20 9.83 19.78
C PHE A 870 47.91 9.06 20.05
N LEU A 871 48.00 7.92 20.71
CA LEU A 871 46.89 7.08 21.11
C LEU A 871 46.81 7.04 22.64
N ASP A 872 45.87 7.76 23.24
CA ASP A 872 45.67 7.85 24.70
C ASP A 872 44.60 6.84 25.14
N GLU A 873 45.02 5.77 25.81
CA GLU A 873 44.16 4.71 26.39
C GLU A 873 43.25 3.97 25.39
N VAL A 874 43.58 4.01 24.09
CA VAL A 874 42.71 3.51 23.01
C VAL A 874 42.45 1.99 23.08
N LEU A 875 43.34 1.21 23.70
CA LEU A 875 43.25 -0.26 23.73
C LEU A 875 42.73 -0.83 25.06
N THR A 876 42.36 0.01 26.02
CA THR A 876 41.96 -0.40 27.38
C THR A 876 40.72 -1.30 27.43
N THR A 877 39.82 -1.18 26.47
CA THR A 877 38.57 -1.97 26.38
C THR A 877 38.66 -3.13 25.38
N SER A 878 39.82 -3.36 24.77
CA SER A 878 40.03 -4.46 23.83
C SER A 878 40.29 -5.77 24.57
N ASP A 879 39.64 -6.85 24.15
CA ASP A 879 40.04 -8.19 24.60
C ASP A 879 41.46 -8.56 24.13
N PRO A 880 42.14 -9.53 24.77
CA PRO A 880 43.54 -9.85 24.47
C PRO A 880 43.83 -10.13 23.00
N GLY A 881 42.93 -10.83 22.30
CA GLY A 881 43.07 -11.12 20.87
C GLY A 881 42.98 -9.85 20.02
N ARG A 882 42.00 -8.97 20.30
CA ARG A 882 41.87 -7.67 19.62
C ARG A 882 43.02 -6.71 19.92
N PHE A 883 43.49 -6.67 21.17
CA PHE A 883 44.64 -5.88 21.59
C PHE A 883 45.88 -6.24 20.76
N GLY A 884 46.17 -7.54 20.63
CA GLY A 884 47.31 -8.04 19.85
C GLY A 884 47.29 -7.58 18.39
N LYS A 885 46.13 -7.61 17.73
CA LYS A 885 46.01 -7.18 16.33
C LYS A 885 46.19 -5.68 16.12
N ILE A 886 45.64 -4.86 17.01
CA ILE A 886 45.83 -3.42 16.90
C ILE A 886 47.31 -3.08 17.12
N VAL A 887 47.99 -3.71 18.08
CA VAL A 887 49.44 -3.56 18.27
C VAL A 887 50.24 -3.96 17.03
N GLN A 888 49.94 -5.11 16.40
CA GLN A 888 50.59 -5.55 15.15
C GLN A 888 50.36 -4.56 13.99
N ASN A 889 49.17 -3.97 13.89
CA ASN A 889 48.88 -2.96 12.87
C ASN A 889 49.61 -1.64 13.16
N LEU A 890 49.67 -1.20 14.42
CA LEU A 890 50.45 -0.02 14.84
C LEU A 890 51.95 -0.22 14.58
N GLN A 891 52.48 -1.42 14.77
CA GLN A 891 53.83 -1.78 14.37
C GLN A 891 53.99 -1.71 12.84
N THR A 892 53.02 -2.22 12.09
CA THR A 892 53.02 -2.16 10.62
C THR A 892 53.02 -0.70 10.13
N LEU A 893 52.25 0.19 10.76
CA LEU A 893 52.29 1.63 10.51
C LEU A 893 53.68 2.21 10.77
N ALA A 894 54.30 1.84 11.88
CA ALA A 894 55.63 2.33 12.24
C ALA A 894 56.72 1.86 11.28
N GLU A 895 56.68 0.59 10.87
CA GLU A 895 57.73 -0.04 10.05
C GLU A 895 57.53 0.16 8.54
N LYS A 896 56.31 -0.04 8.03
CA LYS A 896 56.02 0.00 6.59
C LYS A 896 55.57 1.37 6.09
N GLU A 897 54.96 2.17 6.96
CA GLU A 897 54.45 3.51 6.61
C GLU A 897 55.31 4.65 7.19
N ASP A 898 56.49 4.34 7.74
CA ASP A 898 57.47 5.27 8.34
C ASP A 898 56.87 6.24 9.38
N ARG A 899 55.85 5.76 10.11
CA ARG A 899 55.05 6.59 11.00
C ARG A 899 55.56 6.57 12.44
N GLN A 900 55.74 7.74 13.05
CA GLN A 900 56.00 7.80 14.49
C GLN A 900 54.68 7.67 15.27
N VAL A 901 54.63 6.72 16.21
CA VAL A 901 53.44 6.37 16.99
C VAL A 901 53.77 6.44 18.49
N PHE A 902 52.92 7.10 19.25
CA PHE A 902 52.96 7.21 20.71
C PHE A 902 51.72 6.55 21.29
N TYR A 903 51.87 5.45 22.01
CA TYR A 903 50.78 4.85 22.79
C TYR A 903 50.93 5.25 24.25
N LEU A 904 49.94 5.95 24.80
CA LEU A 904 49.91 6.39 26.19
C LEU A 904 48.98 5.46 26.98
N SER A 905 49.50 4.89 28.07
CA SER A 905 48.75 3.97 28.91
C SER A 905 48.95 4.26 30.41
N SER A 906 47.87 4.16 31.16
CA SER A 906 47.85 4.16 32.62
C SER A 906 47.99 2.76 33.20
N GLU A 907 47.78 1.73 32.39
CA GLU A 907 47.78 0.34 32.79
C GLU A 907 49.23 -0.18 32.85
N PRO A 908 49.76 -0.51 34.03
CA PRO A 908 51.13 -1.00 34.16
C PRO A 908 51.38 -2.31 33.40
N GLY A 909 50.34 -3.14 33.26
CA GLY A 909 50.39 -4.40 32.52
C GLY A 909 50.57 -4.26 31.00
N ASP A 910 50.30 -3.08 30.42
CA ASP A 910 50.45 -2.88 28.97
C ASP A 910 51.91 -2.98 28.53
N LEU A 911 52.89 -2.55 29.34
CA LEU A 911 54.31 -2.72 29.02
C LEU A 911 54.65 -4.19 28.75
N THR A 912 54.22 -5.08 29.65
CA THR A 912 54.45 -6.53 29.52
C THR A 912 53.71 -7.10 28.32
N ARG A 913 52.45 -6.70 28.09
CA ARG A 913 51.65 -7.16 26.93
C ARG A 913 52.32 -6.77 25.60
N TRP A 914 52.76 -5.53 25.47
CA TRP A 914 53.44 -5.06 24.26
C TRP A 914 54.79 -5.77 24.06
N GLN A 915 55.57 -5.98 25.13
CA GLN A 915 56.84 -6.71 25.05
C GLN A 915 56.67 -8.18 24.61
N GLN A 916 55.63 -8.86 25.10
CA GLN A 916 55.32 -10.24 24.71
C GLN A 916 54.89 -10.34 23.24
N LEU A 917 54.10 -9.39 22.76
CA LEU A 917 53.61 -9.37 21.37
C LEU A 917 54.70 -8.99 20.35
N LEU A 918 55.61 -8.09 20.72
CA LEU A 918 56.63 -7.52 19.82
C LEU A 918 58.01 -8.18 19.92
N GLY A 919 58.22 -9.12 20.84
CA GLY A 919 59.48 -9.88 20.94
C GLY A 919 60.69 -9.09 21.47
N GLY A 920 60.47 -7.98 22.21
CA GLY A 920 61.47 -7.44 23.13
C GLY A 920 62.19 -6.12 22.81
N ASN A 921 61.84 -5.38 21.75
CA ASN A 921 62.44 -4.07 21.45
C ASN A 921 61.37 -2.95 21.35
N LEU A 922 60.88 -2.48 22.50
CA LEU A 922 59.91 -1.39 22.57
C LEU A 922 60.54 -0.18 23.27
N HIS A 923 60.56 0.98 22.61
CA HIS A 923 60.98 2.22 23.27
C HIS A 923 59.94 2.62 24.33
N HIS A 924 60.37 2.70 25.58
CA HIS A 924 59.50 2.91 26.73
C HIS A 924 59.89 4.16 27.50
N VAL A 925 58.91 5.01 27.77
CA VAL A 925 59.05 6.24 28.57
C VAL A 925 58.14 6.12 29.80
N ASP A 926 58.73 5.96 30.98
CA ASP A 926 58.00 6.12 32.24
C ASP A 926 57.86 7.62 32.56
N LEU A 927 56.65 8.15 32.33
CA LEU A 927 56.35 9.56 32.55
C LEU A 927 56.37 9.93 34.04
N TYR A 928 56.09 8.99 34.94
CA TYR A 928 56.15 9.21 36.37
C TYR A 928 57.60 9.35 36.83
N GLN A 929 58.48 8.46 36.35
CA GLN A 929 59.92 8.53 36.59
C GLN A 929 60.52 9.82 36.04
N THR A 930 60.16 10.20 34.82
CA THR A 930 60.67 11.41 34.16
C THR A 930 60.30 12.69 34.93
N ARG A 931 59.14 12.72 35.59
CA ARG A 931 58.65 13.90 36.32
C ARG A 931 59.07 13.95 37.78
N PHE A 932 59.08 12.80 38.46
CA PHE A 932 59.23 12.74 39.92
C PHE A 932 60.50 12.03 40.38
N GLY A 933 61.31 11.48 39.45
CA GLY A 933 62.56 10.78 39.76
C GLY A 933 62.36 9.43 40.46
N GLN A 934 61.13 8.91 40.48
CA GLN A 934 60.75 7.64 41.11
C GLN A 934 60.09 6.75 40.06
N SER A 935 60.49 5.48 39.96
CA SER A 935 59.82 4.52 39.08
C SER A 935 58.36 4.31 39.53
N GLY A 936 57.44 4.21 38.58
CA GLY A 936 56.07 3.75 38.85
C GLY A 936 56.03 2.30 39.37
N MET A 937 54.88 1.83 39.84
CA MET A 937 54.71 0.44 40.28
C MET A 937 55.15 -0.54 39.18
N THR A 938 56.00 -1.52 39.53
CA THR A 938 56.51 -2.54 38.61
C THR A 938 55.45 -3.61 38.34
N ALA A 939 55.34 -4.03 37.08
CA ALA A 939 54.38 -5.02 36.59
C ALA A 939 54.78 -6.47 36.95
N GLU A 940 55.21 -6.72 38.20
CA GLU A 940 55.75 -8.03 38.61
C GLU A 940 54.67 -9.07 38.95
N ASP A 941 53.38 -8.70 38.95
CA ASP A 941 52.27 -9.59 39.37
C ASP A 941 51.29 -10.02 38.25
N TYR A 942 51.49 -9.62 37.00
CA TYR A 942 50.59 -9.97 35.88
C TYR A 942 51.22 -11.00 34.92
N ILE A 943 51.33 -12.24 35.37
CA ILE A 943 51.63 -13.38 34.48
C ILE A 943 50.29 -13.87 33.89
N LEU A 944 50.04 -13.56 32.62
CA LEU A 944 48.93 -14.15 31.88
C LEU A 944 49.17 -15.67 31.71
N PRO A 945 48.14 -16.52 31.89
CA PRO A 945 48.22 -17.89 31.42
C PRO A 945 48.51 -17.88 29.90
N PRO A 946 49.39 -18.76 29.40
CA PRO A 946 49.69 -18.83 27.98
C PRO A 946 48.39 -19.05 27.21
N GLU A 947 48.21 -18.27 26.14
CA GLU A 947 47.06 -18.39 25.26
C GLU A 947 46.93 -19.84 24.78
N PRO A 948 45.73 -20.47 24.82
CA PRO A 948 45.59 -21.85 24.38
C PRO A 948 45.96 -21.94 22.90
N THR A 949 47.10 -22.59 22.62
CA THR A 949 47.60 -22.76 21.25
C THR A 949 46.64 -23.64 20.46
N LEU A 950 46.23 -23.16 19.28
CA LEU A 950 45.41 -23.95 18.34
C LEU A 950 46.09 -25.31 18.09
N PRO A 951 45.40 -26.45 18.29
CA PRO A 951 46.02 -27.76 18.11
C PRO A 951 46.34 -27.99 16.63
N ALA A 952 47.59 -28.37 16.33
CA ALA A 952 47.96 -28.80 14.99
C ALA A 952 47.22 -30.10 14.62
N PRO A 953 46.82 -30.28 13.35
CA PRO A 953 46.00 -31.41 12.93
C PRO A 953 46.63 -32.80 13.13
N ALA A 954 47.96 -32.90 13.27
CA ALA A 954 48.69 -34.17 13.47
C ALA A 954 48.21 -35.28 12.48
N SER A 955 48.35 -36.56 12.81
CA SER A 955 47.80 -37.68 12.03
C SER A 955 46.34 -38.00 12.38
N LEU A 956 45.57 -37.02 12.86
CA LEU A 956 44.17 -37.21 13.25
C LEU A 956 43.30 -37.35 12.00
N SER A 957 42.20 -38.10 12.13
CA SER A 957 41.14 -38.04 11.12
C SER A 957 40.49 -36.65 11.13
N ALA A 958 39.80 -36.29 10.04
CA ALA A 958 39.11 -35.00 9.97
C ALA A 958 38.11 -34.83 11.14
N GLU A 959 37.56 -35.93 11.62
CA GLU A 959 36.44 -35.92 12.55
C GLU A 959 36.91 -35.92 14.01
N GLU A 960 37.99 -36.64 14.29
CA GLU A 960 38.76 -36.47 15.53
C GLU A 960 39.26 -35.03 15.67
N TYR A 961 39.68 -34.41 14.56
CA TYR A 961 40.12 -33.02 14.56
C TYR A 961 38.96 -32.03 14.76
N ALA A 962 37.79 -32.26 14.16
CA ALA A 962 36.59 -31.46 14.38
C ALA A 962 36.14 -31.48 15.85
N LEU A 963 36.16 -32.66 16.48
CA LEU A 963 35.82 -32.82 17.90
C LEU A 963 36.82 -32.10 18.80
N ARG A 964 38.12 -32.14 18.45
CA ARG A 964 39.18 -31.42 19.16
C ARG A 964 39.09 -29.89 18.99
N LEU A 965 38.62 -29.42 17.85
CA LEU A 965 38.35 -28.00 17.59
C LEU A 965 37.02 -27.51 18.18
N GLY A 966 36.11 -28.43 18.54
CA GLY A 966 34.77 -28.10 19.02
C GLY A 966 33.88 -27.51 17.92
N VAL A 967 33.96 -28.04 16.69
CA VAL A 967 33.17 -27.54 15.56
C VAL A 967 31.68 -27.74 15.81
N PRO A 968 30.84 -26.68 15.75
CA PRO A 968 29.41 -26.80 15.97
C PRO A 968 28.71 -27.56 14.82
N PRO A 969 27.54 -28.18 15.08
CA PRO A 969 26.71 -28.75 14.03
C PRO A 969 26.28 -27.65 13.04
N LEU A 970 26.08 -28.05 11.78
CA LEU A 970 25.69 -27.13 10.72
C LEU A 970 24.20 -26.76 10.87
N ASP A 971 23.91 -25.48 11.10
CA ASP A 971 22.55 -24.93 11.09
C ASP A 971 22.35 -24.00 9.89
N PRO A 972 21.72 -24.47 8.79
CA PRO A 972 21.50 -23.65 7.60
C PRO A 972 20.58 -22.44 7.83
N PHE A 973 19.78 -22.41 8.91
CA PHE A 973 18.91 -21.28 9.20
C PHE A 973 19.66 -20.05 9.72
N GLN A 974 20.90 -20.21 10.22
CA GLN A 974 21.78 -19.09 10.60
C GLN A 974 22.40 -18.39 9.39
N GLY A 975 22.16 -18.90 8.18
CA GLY A 975 22.76 -18.38 6.94
C GLY A 975 24.04 -19.10 6.55
N ALA A 976 24.50 -18.85 5.33
CA ALA A 976 25.68 -19.53 4.80
C ALA A 976 26.99 -18.98 5.38
N GLY A 977 27.00 -17.72 5.80
CA GLY A 977 28.14 -17.05 6.40
C GLY A 977 28.65 -17.71 7.68
N ASP A 978 27.76 -18.27 8.51
CA ASP A 978 28.10 -18.89 9.80
C ASP A 978 28.69 -20.31 9.67
N VAL A 979 28.68 -20.89 8.47
CA VAL A 979 29.20 -22.24 8.24
C VAL A 979 30.69 -22.31 8.60
N ALA A 980 31.05 -23.19 9.52
CA ALA A 980 32.43 -23.38 9.93
C ALA A 980 33.31 -23.87 8.77
N LEU A 981 34.53 -23.32 8.64
CA LEU A 981 35.46 -23.67 7.56
C LEU A 981 35.84 -25.15 7.51
N PHE A 982 35.70 -25.85 8.63
CA PHE A 982 35.87 -27.30 8.67
C PHE A 982 35.05 -28.03 7.61
N TYR A 983 33.78 -27.63 7.39
CA TYR A 983 32.91 -28.27 6.40
C TYR A 983 33.38 -28.03 4.96
N LEU A 984 34.15 -26.97 4.71
CA LEU A 984 34.69 -26.63 3.40
C LEU A 984 36.08 -27.23 3.16
N LEU A 985 36.84 -27.50 4.21
CA LEU A 985 38.26 -27.92 4.17
C LEU A 985 38.50 -29.25 4.87
N ARG A 986 37.49 -30.13 4.90
CA ARG A 986 37.56 -31.44 5.56
C ARG A 986 38.67 -32.34 5.00
N ASP A 987 39.03 -32.14 3.74
CA ASP A 987 40.11 -32.82 3.02
C ASP A 987 41.48 -32.14 3.11
N ASP A 988 41.55 -30.89 3.58
CA ASP A 988 42.81 -30.13 3.73
C ASP A 988 42.88 -29.43 5.09
N LEU A 989 43.16 -30.24 6.13
CA LEU A 989 43.28 -29.76 7.50
C LEU A 989 44.49 -28.84 7.70
N ALA A 990 45.51 -28.91 6.84
CA ALA A 990 46.69 -28.07 6.94
C ALA A 990 46.37 -26.61 6.54
N THR A 991 45.61 -26.43 5.46
CA THR A 991 45.08 -25.11 5.08
C THR A 991 44.08 -24.60 6.12
N LEU A 992 43.21 -25.46 6.65
CA LEU A 992 42.30 -25.10 7.75
C LEU A 992 43.07 -24.60 8.99
N TYR A 993 44.10 -25.33 9.42
CA TYR A 993 44.95 -24.93 10.55
C TYR A 993 45.63 -23.57 10.33
N ARG A 994 46.11 -23.31 9.11
CA ARG A 994 46.73 -22.03 8.74
C ARG A 994 45.72 -20.88 8.81
N LEU A 995 44.52 -21.07 8.25
CA LEU A 995 43.45 -20.06 8.27
C LEU A 995 42.96 -19.78 9.70
N LEU A 996 42.80 -20.81 10.52
CA LEU A 996 42.39 -20.68 11.92
C LEU A 996 43.48 -20.04 12.80
N GLY A 997 44.76 -20.39 12.57
CA GLY A 997 45.85 -19.98 13.44
C GLY A 997 46.47 -18.63 13.07
N GLN A 998 46.73 -18.39 11.78
CA GLN A 998 47.41 -17.16 11.33
C GLN A 998 46.39 -16.06 11.02
N TRP A 999 45.32 -16.42 10.31
CA TRP A 999 44.30 -15.48 9.82
C TRP A 999 43.06 -15.38 10.71
N HIS A 1000 42.93 -16.28 11.69
CA HIS A 1000 41.82 -16.34 12.64
C HIS A 1000 40.44 -16.44 11.96
N THR A 1001 40.42 -16.96 10.73
CA THR A 1001 39.21 -17.15 9.91
C THR A 1001 38.58 -18.48 10.27
N ARG A 1002 37.37 -18.46 10.84
CA ARG A 1002 36.67 -19.66 11.35
C ARG A 1002 35.43 -20.03 10.54
N GLN A 1003 34.81 -19.04 9.90
CA GLN A 1003 33.51 -19.15 9.25
C GLN A 1003 33.61 -18.80 7.76
N LEU A 1004 32.66 -19.28 6.97
CA LEU A 1004 32.60 -19.10 5.52
C LEU A 1004 32.58 -17.63 5.13
N GLY A 1005 31.75 -16.81 5.79
CA GLY A 1005 31.63 -15.38 5.47
C GLY A 1005 32.93 -14.61 5.66
N GLN A 1006 33.70 -14.95 6.70
CA GLN A 1006 35.03 -14.38 6.94
C GLN A 1006 36.02 -14.79 5.84
N LEU A 1007 35.95 -16.05 5.37
CA LEU A 1007 36.81 -16.54 4.31
C LEU A 1007 36.51 -15.86 2.97
N GLU A 1008 35.25 -15.63 2.63
CA GLU A 1008 34.88 -14.88 1.42
C GLU A 1008 35.41 -13.45 1.48
N ALA A 1009 35.19 -12.76 2.60
CA ALA A 1009 35.70 -11.41 2.79
C ALA A 1009 37.25 -11.34 2.75
N LEU A 1010 37.94 -12.36 3.27
CA LEU A 1010 39.38 -12.49 3.12
C LEU A 1010 39.79 -12.73 1.66
N LEU A 1011 39.10 -13.62 0.94
CA LEU A 1011 39.37 -13.95 -0.47
C LEU A 1011 39.13 -12.78 -1.42
N ASP A 1012 38.24 -11.86 -1.07
CA ASP A 1012 37.94 -10.66 -1.84
C ASP A 1012 38.84 -9.48 -1.45
N SER A 1013 39.56 -9.59 -0.33
CA SER A 1013 40.56 -8.60 0.09
C SER A 1013 41.91 -8.81 -0.61
N PRO A 1014 42.75 -7.75 -0.73
CA PRO A 1014 44.13 -7.88 -1.20
C PRO A 1014 44.96 -8.90 -0.36
N SER A 1015 44.64 -9.00 0.93
CA SER A 1015 45.28 -9.92 1.89
C SER A 1015 44.99 -11.41 1.59
N GLY A 1016 43.93 -11.72 0.84
CA GLY A 1016 43.59 -13.09 0.46
C GLY A 1016 44.66 -13.80 -0.38
N GLN A 1017 45.47 -13.03 -1.13
CA GLN A 1017 46.60 -13.57 -1.90
C GLN A 1017 47.75 -14.03 -1.01
N GLN A 1018 48.02 -13.29 0.07
CA GLN A 1018 49.03 -13.68 1.06
C GLN A 1018 48.59 -14.88 1.89
N ALA A 1019 47.28 -15.01 2.18
CA ALA A 1019 46.77 -16.08 3.00
C ALA A 1019 46.90 -17.48 2.36
N LEU A 1020 46.68 -17.56 1.04
CA LEU A 1020 46.54 -18.83 0.34
C LEU A 1020 47.63 -19.11 -0.69
N GLY A 1021 48.39 -18.11 -1.15
CA GLY A 1021 49.61 -18.25 -1.96
C GLY A 1021 49.42 -18.77 -3.41
N GLU A 1022 48.57 -19.77 -3.63
CA GLU A 1022 48.32 -20.37 -4.95
C GLU A 1022 46.96 -19.92 -5.56
N PRO A 1023 46.94 -19.41 -6.81
CA PRO A 1023 45.70 -19.02 -7.49
C PRO A 1023 44.67 -20.16 -7.62
N GLY A 1024 45.15 -21.40 -7.76
CA GLY A 1024 44.29 -22.59 -7.85
C GLY A 1024 43.51 -22.86 -6.56
N GLN A 1025 44.15 -22.70 -5.39
CA GLN A 1025 43.49 -22.87 -4.10
C GLN A 1025 42.43 -21.78 -3.84
N GLN A 1026 42.70 -20.54 -4.26
CA GLN A 1026 41.71 -19.46 -4.17
C GLN A 1026 40.47 -19.74 -5.03
N SER A 1027 40.66 -20.17 -6.27
CA SER A 1027 39.54 -20.51 -7.16
C SER A 1027 38.74 -21.70 -6.62
N LEU A 1028 39.40 -22.71 -6.06
CA LEU A 1028 38.75 -23.85 -5.42
C LEU A 1028 37.89 -23.39 -4.24
N LEU A 1029 38.45 -22.58 -3.34
CA LEU A 1029 37.73 -22.11 -2.15
C LEU A 1029 36.57 -21.18 -2.51
N ARG A 1030 36.73 -20.28 -3.50
CA ARG A 1030 35.62 -19.48 -4.03
C ARG A 1030 34.49 -20.37 -4.59
N GLY A 1031 34.86 -21.43 -5.31
CA GLY A 1031 33.92 -22.43 -5.80
C GLY A 1031 33.17 -23.15 -4.66
N ARG A 1032 33.90 -23.56 -3.61
CA ARG A 1032 33.32 -24.20 -2.42
C ARG A 1032 32.41 -23.26 -1.64
N CYS A 1033 32.80 -22.00 -1.40
CA CYS A 1033 31.96 -21.00 -0.74
C CYS A 1033 30.65 -20.79 -1.51
N ARG A 1034 30.73 -20.58 -2.83
CA ARG A 1034 29.54 -20.43 -3.69
C ARG A 1034 28.64 -21.66 -3.66
N ALA A 1035 29.22 -22.86 -3.70
CA ALA A 1035 28.47 -24.10 -3.64
C ALA A 1035 27.74 -24.28 -2.29
N THR A 1036 28.40 -23.96 -1.18
CA THR A 1036 27.78 -23.97 0.15
C THR A 1036 26.63 -22.97 0.23
N ARG A 1037 26.79 -21.74 -0.29
CA ARG A 1037 25.71 -20.73 -0.33
C ARG A 1037 24.47 -21.22 -1.06
N VAL A 1038 24.67 -21.70 -2.29
CA VAL A 1038 23.58 -22.26 -3.12
C VAL A 1038 22.93 -23.44 -2.41
N TRP A 1039 23.71 -24.31 -1.78
CA TRP A 1039 23.17 -25.45 -1.04
C TRP A 1039 22.36 -25.01 0.18
N VAL A 1040 22.82 -24.03 0.97
CA VAL A 1040 22.07 -23.50 2.12
C VAL A 1040 20.74 -22.90 1.67
N GLU A 1041 20.73 -22.12 0.59
CA GLU A 1041 19.52 -21.55 0.01
C GLU A 1041 18.51 -22.63 -0.41
N LEU A 1042 18.97 -23.65 -1.16
CA LEU A 1042 18.16 -24.79 -1.59
C LEU A 1042 17.74 -25.70 -0.43
N TRP A 1043 18.53 -25.75 0.65
CA TRP A 1043 18.18 -26.47 1.86
C TRP A 1043 17.04 -25.77 2.60
N CYS A 1044 17.09 -24.45 2.73
CA CYS A 1044 16.02 -23.65 3.35
C CYS A 1044 14.73 -23.64 2.52
N GLN A 1045 14.79 -23.90 1.22
CA GLN A 1045 13.60 -24.00 0.39
C GLN A 1045 12.63 -25.08 0.89
N GLY A 1046 11.38 -24.67 1.13
CA GLY A 1046 10.34 -25.57 1.65
C GLY A 1046 10.48 -25.92 3.13
N ARG A 1047 11.41 -25.30 3.87
CA ARG A 1047 11.58 -25.45 5.32
C ARG A 1047 11.36 -24.10 6.00
N GLY A 1048 10.37 -24.03 6.89
CA GLY A 1048 10.15 -22.83 7.69
C GLY A 1048 11.21 -22.68 8.78
N ARG A 1049 11.54 -21.44 9.16
CA ARG A 1049 12.41 -21.17 10.31
C ARG A 1049 11.80 -21.74 11.59
N PRO A 1050 12.63 -22.21 12.54
CA PRO A 1050 12.12 -22.66 13.83
C PRO A 1050 11.42 -21.50 14.55
N VAL A 1051 10.19 -21.72 14.97
CA VAL A 1051 9.43 -20.77 15.78
C VAL A 1051 10.04 -20.76 17.17
N ASP A 1052 10.32 -19.58 17.71
CA ASP A 1052 10.77 -19.38 19.08
C ASP A 1052 9.83 -18.43 19.83
N ARG A 1053 10.11 -18.17 21.10
CA ARG A 1053 9.27 -17.28 21.90
C ARG A 1053 9.21 -15.86 21.31
N ASN A 1054 10.33 -15.35 20.78
CA ASN A 1054 10.39 -14.00 20.22
C ASN A 1054 9.49 -13.88 18.98
N ALA A 1055 9.49 -14.90 18.11
CA ALA A 1055 8.60 -14.95 16.95
C ALA A 1055 7.12 -14.91 17.38
N LEU A 1056 6.75 -15.63 18.44
CA LEU A 1056 5.39 -15.60 18.98
C LEU A 1056 5.01 -14.23 19.53
N GLU A 1057 5.90 -13.56 20.26
CA GLU A 1057 5.67 -12.21 20.81
C GLU A 1057 5.56 -11.16 19.69
N GLN A 1058 6.41 -11.25 18.66
CA GLN A 1058 6.37 -10.37 17.48
C GLN A 1058 5.11 -10.55 16.64
N SER A 1059 4.54 -11.77 16.61
CA SER A 1059 3.33 -12.04 15.84
C SER A 1059 2.11 -11.23 16.30
N GLY A 1060 2.07 -10.82 17.58
CA GLY A 1060 0.90 -10.19 18.19
C GLY A 1060 -0.37 -11.06 18.24
N ALA A 1061 -0.35 -12.26 17.64
CA ALA A 1061 -1.46 -13.18 17.57
C ALA A 1061 -1.64 -13.96 18.88
N VAL A 1062 -0.56 -14.11 19.66
CA VAL A 1062 -0.55 -14.75 20.98
C VAL A 1062 -0.49 -13.67 22.06
N SER A 1063 -1.50 -13.61 22.93
CA SER A 1063 -1.51 -12.64 24.04
C SER A 1063 -0.58 -13.04 25.18
N ASP A 1064 -0.17 -12.08 26.01
CA ASP A 1064 0.71 -12.28 27.18
C ASP A 1064 0.24 -13.40 28.13
N THR A 1065 -1.07 -13.64 28.21
CA THR A 1065 -1.66 -14.73 29.00
C THR A 1065 -1.37 -16.13 28.46
N PHE A 1066 -1.25 -16.30 27.14
CA PHE A 1066 -1.04 -17.60 26.49
C PHE A 1066 0.40 -17.80 26.01
N ILE A 1067 1.23 -16.75 26.01
CA ILE A 1067 2.58 -16.79 25.44
C ILE A 1067 3.48 -17.87 26.09
N ASN A 1068 3.33 -18.10 27.40
CA ASN A 1068 4.11 -19.12 28.10
C ASN A 1068 3.69 -20.54 27.65
N GLU A 1069 2.39 -20.83 27.64
CA GLU A 1069 1.86 -22.15 27.26
C GLU A 1069 2.15 -22.47 25.78
N VAL A 1070 2.02 -21.48 24.89
CA VAL A 1070 2.33 -21.66 23.46
C VAL A 1070 3.84 -21.80 23.25
N ALA A 1071 4.68 -21.04 23.95
CA ALA A 1071 6.14 -21.18 23.85
C ALA A 1071 6.65 -22.53 24.37
N ASP A 1072 6.07 -23.06 25.45
CA ASP A 1072 6.39 -24.40 25.94
C ASP A 1072 5.99 -25.48 24.93
N ARG A 1073 4.82 -25.31 24.29
CA ARG A 1073 4.37 -26.21 23.21
C ARG A 1073 5.28 -26.17 21.99
N VAL A 1074 5.80 -24.98 21.64
CA VAL A 1074 6.79 -24.81 20.57
C VAL A 1074 8.10 -25.55 20.88
N LYS A 1075 8.57 -25.50 22.13
CA LYS A 1075 9.77 -26.24 22.55
C LYS A 1075 9.58 -27.75 22.44
N GLU A 1076 8.42 -28.28 22.83
CA GLU A 1076 8.10 -29.71 22.67
C GLU A 1076 8.11 -30.16 21.21
N LEU A 1077 7.76 -29.25 20.29
CA LEU A 1077 7.71 -29.49 18.85
C LEU A 1077 9.02 -29.12 18.14
N ASN A 1078 10.11 -28.86 18.88
CA ASN A 1078 11.42 -28.43 18.36
C ASN A 1078 11.33 -27.23 17.39
N GLY A 1079 10.40 -26.31 17.62
CA GLY A 1079 10.22 -25.13 16.76
C GLY A 1079 9.45 -25.37 15.46
N ASP A 1080 8.88 -26.55 15.21
CA ASP A 1080 8.11 -26.81 13.98
C ASP A 1080 6.79 -26.01 13.95
N GLY A 1081 6.76 -24.97 13.12
CA GLY A 1081 5.60 -24.10 12.95
C GLY A 1081 4.36 -24.82 12.40
N ALA A 1082 4.52 -25.82 11.53
CA ALA A 1082 3.39 -26.54 10.94
C ALA A 1082 2.76 -27.48 11.96
N ALA A 1083 3.60 -28.18 12.73
CA ALA A 1083 3.16 -28.98 13.87
C ALA A 1083 2.50 -28.11 14.95
N LEU A 1084 3.03 -26.91 15.21
CA LEU A 1084 2.47 -25.96 16.17
C LEU A 1084 1.06 -25.53 15.77
N ILE A 1085 0.88 -25.04 14.54
CA ILE A 1085 -0.43 -24.59 14.07
C ILE A 1085 -1.44 -25.73 14.09
N LYS A 1086 -1.04 -26.94 13.68
CA LYS A 1086 -1.87 -28.13 13.78
C LYS A 1086 -2.28 -28.40 15.24
N ALA A 1087 -1.32 -28.39 16.17
CA ALA A 1087 -1.59 -28.61 17.59
C ALA A 1087 -2.52 -27.54 18.17
N LEU A 1088 -2.37 -26.26 17.80
CA LEU A 1088 -3.26 -25.18 18.25
C LEU A 1088 -4.68 -25.31 17.69
N LYS A 1089 -4.82 -25.71 16.42
CA LYS A 1089 -6.14 -25.95 15.79
C LYS A 1089 -6.86 -27.19 16.33
N GLU A 1090 -6.11 -28.19 16.78
CA GLU A 1090 -6.62 -29.42 17.41
C GLU A 1090 -6.88 -29.27 18.92
N GLY A 1091 -6.66 -28.07 19.49
CA GLY A 1091 -6.96 -27.78 20.90
C GLY A 1091 -5.86 -28.13 21.89
N GLY A 1092 -4.61 -28.23 21.44
CA GLY A 1092 -3.43 -28.52 22.25
C GLY A 1092 -3.07 -27.46 23.31
N VAL A 1093 -3.71 -26.28 23.27
CA VAL A 1093 -3.67 -25.27 24.34
C VAL A 1093 -5.13 -24.94 24.73
N PRO A 1094 -5.55 -25.18 25.98
CA PRO A 1094 -6.93 -24.97 26.40
C PRO A 1094 -7.39 -23.52 26.21
N ARG A 1095 -8.61 -23.32 25.67
CA ARG A 1095 -9.22 -21.99 25.43
C ARG A 1095 -8.50 -21.10 24.41
N PHE A 1096 -7.48 -21.60 23.71
CA PHE A 1096 -6.88 -20.88 22.58
C PHE A 1096 -7.85 -20.85 21.39
N LYS A 1097 -8.18 -19.66 20.89
CA LYS A 1097 -9.20 -19.49 19.84
C LYS A 1097 -8.64 -19.91 18.49
N ARG A 1098 -9.40 -20.70 17.72
CA ARG A 1098 -9.02 -21.13 16.36
C ARG A 1098 -8.71 -19.96 15.42
N ALA A 1099 -9.48 -18.88 15.51
CA ALA A 1099 -9.22 -17.65 14.74
C ALA A 1099 -7.85 -17.01 15.05
N LYS A 1100 -7.35 -17.11 16.29
CA LYS A 1100 -6.00 -16.64 16.65
C LYS A 1100 -4.90 -17.60 16.17
N ALA A 1101 -5.21 -18.89 16.03
CA ALA A 1101 -4.31 -19.84 15.39
C ALA A 1101 -4.22 -19.61 13.86
N ASP A 1102 -5.32 -19.24 13.21
CA ASP A 1102 -5.32 -18.86 11.79
C ASP A 1102 -4.55 -17.54 11.55
N GLU A 1103 -4.71 -16.55 12.44
CA GLU A 1103 -3.92 -15.29 12.40
C GLU A 1103 -2.42 -15.55 12.60
N LEU A 1104 -2.06 -16.44 13.54
CA LEU A 1104 -0.67 -16.86 13.74
C LEU A 1104 -0.14 -17.63 12.52
N GLU A 1105 -0.93 -18.51 11.91
CA GLU A 1105 -0.54 -19.24 10.69
C GLU A 1105 -0.26 -18.30 9.51
N GLU A 1106 -1.13 -17.31 9.30
CA GLU A 1106 -0.94 -16.29 8.26
C GLU A 1106 0.32 -15.45 8.50
N TRP A 1107 0.57 -15.07 9.75
CA TRP A 1107 1.79 -14.36 10.12
C TRP A 1107 3.05 -15.21 9.93
N LEU A 1108 3.04 -16.46 10.40
CA LEU A 1108 4.16 -17.40 10.24
C LEU A 1108 4.45 -17.72 8.77
N LEU A 1109 3.43 -17.77 7.91
CA LEU A 1109 3.58 -17.91 6.46
C LEU A 1109 4.20 -16.66 5.82
N THR A 1110 3.79 -15.48 6.27
CA THR A 1110 4.28 -14.20 5.75
C THR A 1110 5.74 -13.96 6.12
N GLU A 1111 6.11 -14.29 7.36
CA GLU A 1111 7.47 -14.07 7.91
C GLU A 1111 8.43 -15.26 7.67
N GLY A 1112 8.00 -16.29 6.94
CA GLY A 1112 8.87 -17.41 6.52
C GLY A 1112 9.16 -18.47 7.60
N TYR A 1113 8.40 -18.49 8.70
CA TYR A 1113 8.39 -19.59 9.68
C TYR A 1113 7.56 -20.80 9.22
N LEU A 1114 6.72 -20.61 8.19
CA LEU A 1114 6.01 -21.65 7.46
C LEU A 1114 6.29 -21.53 5.96
N SER A 1115 6.35 -22.67 5.25
CA SER A 1115 6.53 -22.69 3.81
C SER A 1115 5.39 -23.47 3.14
N GLN A 1116 4.90 -22.96 2.01
CA GLN A 1116 3.89 -23.64 1.18
C GLN A 1116 4.51 -24.61 0.16
N THR A 1117 5.82 -24.53 -0.04
CA THR A 1117 6.55 -25.39 -0.98
C THR A 1117 7.07 -26.63 -0.26
N ALA A 1118 7.05 -27.79 -0.93
CA ALA A 1118 7.63 -29.00 -0.37
C ALA A 1118 9.17 -28.87 -0.31
N PRO A 1119 9.83 -29.35 0.76
CA PRO A 1119 11.28 -29.33 0.86
C PRO A 1119 11.90 -30.27 -0.19
N LEU A 1120 12.99 -29.82 -0.81
CA LEU A 1120 13.75 -30.64 -1.76
C LEU A 1120 14.40 -31.84 -1.06
N ARG A 1121 14.44 -32.97 -1.78
CA ARG A 1121 15.20 -34.16 -1.36
C ARG A 1121 16.70 -33.92 -1.55
N GLU A 1122 17.53 -34.64 -0.80
CA GLU A 1122 19.00 -34.55 -0.89
C GLU A 1122 19.53 -34.67 -2.33
N SER A 1123 19.05 -35.66 -3.10
CA SER A 1123 19.46 -35.87 -4.50
C SER A 1123 18.99 -34.77 -5.45
N GLU A 1124 17.84 -34.15 -5.17
CA GLU A 1124 17.31 -33.03 -5.95
C GLU A 1124 18.08 -31.74 -5.66
N ARG A 1125 18.39 -31.46 -4.39
CA ARG A 1125 19.25 -30.34 -3.99
C ARG A 1125 20.60 -30.45 -4.64
N ALA A 1126 21.26 -31.61 -4.55
CA ALA A 1126 22.59 -31.80 -5.13
C ALA A 1126 22.60 -31.55 -6.65
N ARG A 1127 21.57 -32.05 -7.36
CA ARG A 1127 21.40 -31.79 -8.80
C ARG A 1127 21.18 -30.31 -9.08
N GLN A 1128 20.33 -29.63 -8.32
CA GLN A 1128 20.04 -28.21 -8.52
C GLN A 1128 21.23 -27.31 -8.19
N THR A 1129 21.98 -27.61 -7.13
CA THR A 1129 23.22 -26.91 -6.80
C THR A 1129 24.22 -26.99 -7.95
N LEU A 1130 24.42 -28.18 -8.53
CA LEU A 1130 25.28 -28.36 -9.70
C LEU A 1130 24.77 -27.57 -10.93
N LEU A 1131 23.46 -27.57 -11.17
CA LEU A 1131 22.86 -26.81 -12.28
C LEU A 1131 23.06 -25.29 -12.13
N GLN A 1132 22.90 -24.75 -10.93
CA GLN A 1132 23.06 -23.32 -10.66
C GLN A 1132 24.53 -22.86 -10.67
N LEU A 1133 25.46 -23.74 -10.29
CA LEU A 1133 26.90 -23.45 -10.32
C LEU A 1133 27.50 -23.54 -11.73
N GLY A 1134 26.88 -24.29 -12.64
CA GLY A 1134 27.37 -24.42 -14.03
C GLY A 1134 28.81 -24.97 -14.09
N THR A 1135 29.70 -24.30 -14.84
CA THR A 1135 31.11 -24.69 -15.00
C THR A 1135 32.07 -24.04 -13.99
N SER A 1136 31.55 -23.44 -12.90
CA SER A 1136 32.35 -22.64 -11.97
C SER A 1136 33.33 -23.44 -11.09
N ALA A 1137 33.13 -24.75 -10.94
CA ALA A 1137 34.08 -25.67 -10.33
C ALA A 1137 33.89 -27.10 -10.88
N ARG A 1138 34.79 -28.03 -10.55
CA ARG A 1138 34.65 -29.44 -10.95
C ARG A 1138 33.46 -30.06 -10.24
N ALA A 1139 32.64 -30.82 -10.99
CA ALA A 1139 31.43 -31.43 -10.46
C ALA A 1139 31.70 -32.42 -9.31
N GLU A 1140 32.82 -33.16 -9.38
CA GLU A 1140 33.25 -34.10 -8.33
C GLU A 1140 33.54 -33.38 -7.01
N ASP A 1141 34.28 -32.26 -7.05
CA ASP A 1141 34.60 -31.46 -5.87
C ASP A 1141 33.34 -30.88 -5.20
N ILE A 1142 32.37 -30.43 -6.01
CA ILE A 1142 31.08 -29.94 -5.50
C ILE A 1142 30.28 -31.07 -4.88
N GLN A 1143 30.16 -32.23 -5.53
CA GLN A 1143 29.40 -33.36 -4.99
C GLN A 1143 29.96 -33.84 -3.64
N GLN A 1144 31.29 -33.88 -3.53
CA GLN A 1144 31.96 -34.25 -2.28
C GLN A 1144 31.68 -33.24 -1.17
N LEU A 1145 31.76 -31.95 -1.45
CA LEU A 1145 31.40 -30.88 -0.51
C LEU A 1145 29.94 -30.99 -0.05
N LEU A 1146 29.00 -31.19 -0.98
CA LEU A 1146 27.58 -31.33 -0.64
C LEU A 1146 27.34 -32.52 0.29
N THR A 1147 28.04 -33.62 0.07
CA THR A 1147 27.98 -34.79 0.97
C THR A 1147 28.44 -34.42 2.39
N TRP A 1148 29.48 -33.59 2.54
CA TRP A 1148 29.94 -33.12 3.85
C TRP A 1148 28.92 -32.19 4.52
N LEU A 1149 28.33 -31.26 3.77
CA LEU A 1149 27.32 -30.34 4.29
C LEU A 1149 26.05 -31.08 4.75
N GLU A 1150 25.56 -32.04 3.95
CA GLU A 1150 24.42 -32.87 4.32
C GLU A 1150 24.69 -33.67 5.61
N SER A 1151 25.90 -34.22 5.75
CA SER A 1151 26.30 -34.94 6.97
C SER A 1151 26.37 -34.06 8.22
N GLY A 1152 26.50 -32.74 8.06
CA GLY A 1152 26.60 -31.77 9.16
C GLY A 1152 25.26 -31.32 9.76
N THR A 1153 24.12 -31.56 9.10
CA THR A 1153 22.79 -31.03 9.50
C THR A 1153 21.99 -31.89 10.49
N GLY A 1154 22.50 -33.04 10.89
CA GLY A 1154 21.81 -33.97 11.79
C GLY A 1154 22.10 -33.73 13.29
N PRO A 1155 21.17 -34.03 14.21
CA PRO A 1155 21.45 -34.04 15.63
C PRO A 1155 22.44 -35.17 15.95
N HIS A 1156 23.66 -34.80 16.34
CA HIS A 1156 24.75 -35.69 16.75
C HIS A 1156 25.05 -36.85 15.78
N LYS A 1157 25.93 -36.59 14.82
CA LYS A 1157 26.74 -37.63 14.17
C LYS A 1157 28.23 -37.28 14.17
N TRP A 1158 28.76 -36.87 15.33
CA TRP A 1158 30.20 -36.92 15.63
C TRP A 1158 30.38 -37.27 17.10
#